data_AF-A0AAN9NKJ0-F1
#
_entry.id   AF-A0AAN9NKJ0-F1
#
_cell.length_a   1.000
_cell.length_b   1.000
_cell.length_c   1.000
_cell.angle_alpha   90.00
_cell.angle_beta   90.00
_cell.angle_gamma   90.00
#
_symmetry.space_group_name_H-M   'P 1'
#
loop_
_entity.id
_entity.type
_entity.pdbx_description
1 polymer ?
#
loop_
_entity_poly.entity_id
_entity_poly.type
_entity_poly.pdbx_seq_one_letter_code
_entity_poly.pdbx_strand_id
1 'polypeptide(L)'
;MMNILFFILYLGISHISHNVDGIQDTFKKHLELETKSNLTHKSPVKTIHTKFGDIIDCIDIYKQPAFDHPLLKDHKLQKKPNFEIEKTSVNNSRIGTMFGFDKDICPPGTVPIQRTTNDFIEEKSLLNDHILLQDILGVHVAEVSLRKHFGPYYKVSGITSIYNPRIDRKSQISLSHVWVENGLFSANKISTGWHSDNFKRTGCYNVRCPGFVHTDRRNYLGGRFPHKSVYGGPTYEIQISITQDPVTKNWWIRLQDINIGYFPAALFSNLKSADIVGWGGRTRTSVGSPSPQMGSGYFPDGNSVHACYFRSALIQDASRKSYGPRFYQITSFTDKPKCFGVKSYGYQGGSIGNVLQFGGPGEFGEIVDCIDIYKQPAFDHPLLKDHKLQMKPNFQIETTTLNYSESEFIFGLGKDKCPVGTVPIQRTTKDDLMEENSNYHMFFSDYPGVHLAEISLRPNYGPYFQISGINSIYNPRIDTSKSQISMSHIWVQNGHFQSINKISAGWHVHPNLYGDTETHFYASWTRDNFKKTGCYNLRCSGFVHINRNTYLGGRFPNTSVYGGPTYVTDISITKDPVTKNWWLGLQKRNIGYFPAALFSNMSSANIVGWGGRTKTSVGTPSPQMGSGYFPDGNSVHACYFRSALIQDASRKSYAPKPYQVRAFTDRPTCFGVTSYGDQGGFMGYVMQFGGPGGNCGN
;
A
#
# COMPACT_ATOMS: atom_id res chain seq x y z
N MET A 1 32.52 -9.81 64.54
CA MET A 1 31.09 -9.51 64.35
C MET A 1 30.91 -8.60 63.13
N MET A 2 31.34 -9.04 61.94
CA MET A 2 31.26 -8.26 60.69
C MET A 2 31.09 -9.14 59.43
N ASN A 3 31.22 -10.47 59.56
CA ASN A 3 31.03 -11.43 58.46
C ASN A 3 29.65 -12.11 58.47
N ILE A 4 28.80 -11.87 59.48
CA ILE A 4 27.44 -12.42 59.53
C ILE A 4 26.42 -11.47 58.87
N LEU A 5 26.70 -10.16 58.79
CA LEU A 5 25.81 -9.21 58.10
C LEU A 5 25.88 -9.30 56.57
N PHE A 6 27.02 -9.72 56.00
CA PHE A 6 27.13 -9.88 54.53
C PHE A 6 26.40 -11.11 53.99
N PHE A 7 26.18 -12.13 54.82
CA PHE A 7 25.46 -13.34 54.40
C PHE A 7 23.93 -13.15 54.40
N ILE A 8 23.42 -12.24 55.24
CA ILE A 8 21.99 -11.91 55.27
C ILE A 8 21.60 -10.93 54.14
N LEU A 9 22.54 -10.09 53.66
CA LEU A 9 22.27 -9.21 52.52
C LEU A 9 22.28 -9.94 51.16
N TYR A 10 22.92 -11.12 51.06
CA TYR A 10 22.97 -11.90 49.80
C TYR A 10 21.78 -12.84 49.62
N LEU A 11 21.03 -13.14 50.69
CA LEU A 11 19.77 -13.90 50.64
C LEU A 11 18.53 -13.02 50.35
N GLY A 12 18.72 -11.70 50.20
CA GLY A 12 17.65 -10.74 49.90
C GLY A 12 17.48 -10.36 48.42
N ILE A 13 18.29 -10.90 47.49
CA ILE A 13 18.24 -10.52 46.05
C ILE A 13 18.08 -11.73 45.10
N SER A 14 18.09 -12.96 45.60
CA SER A 14 17.63 -14.12 44.80
C SER A 14 16.13 -14.33 44.96
N HIS A 15 15.33 -13.38 44.48
CA HIS A 15 13.99 -13.73 43.98
C HIS A 15 14.22 -14.58 42.71
N ILE A 16 14.46 -15.86 42.93
CA ILE A 16 14.16 -16.89 41.94
C ILE A 16 12.66 -16.76 41.73
N SER A 17 12.28 -16.06 40.66
CA SER A 17 10.96 -16.19 40.08
C SER A 17 10.81 -17.66 39.71
N HIS A 18 10.25 -18.45 40.62
CA HIS A 18 9.53 -19.64 40.23
C HIS A 18 8.38 -19.15 39.35
N ASN A 19 8.63 -19.03 38.04
CA ASN A 19 7.56 -19.06 37.06
C ASN A 19 6.78 -20.33 37.36
N VAL A 20 5.56 -20.15 37.84
CA VAL A 20 4.63 -21.24 38.11
C VAL A 20 4.25 -21.81 36.75
N ASP A 21 5.05 -22.77 36.27
CA ASP A 21 4.76 -23.63 35.11
C ASP A 21 3.36 -24.28 35.21
N GLY A 22 2.79 -24.36 36.42
CA GLY A 22 1.45 -24.88 36.66
C GLY A 22 0.31 -24.09 35.97
N ILE A 23 0.45 -22.80 35.70
CA ILE A 23 -0.61 -22.03 35.00
C ILE A 23 -0.61 -22.36 33.49
N GLN A 24 0.59 -22.52 32.92
CA GLN A 24 0.77 -22.87 31.51
C GLN A 24 0.27 -24.29 31.22
N ASP A 25 0.48 -25.20 32.18
CA ASP A 25 0.05 -26.61 32.07
C ASP A 25 -1.47 -26.78 32.30
N THR A 26 -2.11 -25.93 33.11
CA THR A 26 -3.57 -25.95 33.29
C THR A 26 -4.30 -25.40 32.06
N PHE A 27 -3.76 -24.34 31.43
CA PHE A 27 -4.23 -23.83 30.13
C PHE A 27 -4.06 -24.88 29.03
N LYS A 28 -2.91 -25.57 29.01
CA LYS A 28 -2.60 -26.66 28.09
C LYS A 28 -3.59 -27.82 28.22
N LYS A 29 -3.92 -28.25 29.45
CA LYS A 29 -4.93 -29.28 29.70
C LYS A 29 -6.36 -28.88 29.29
N HIS A 30 -6.72 -27.60 29.42
CA HIS A 30 -8.04 -27.12 28.97
C HIS A 30 -8.12 -27.06 27.42
N LEU A 31 -7.02 -26.67 26.77
CA LEU A 31 -6.90 -26.61 25.30
C LEU A 31 -6.79 -28.01 24.65
N GLU A 32 -6.19 -28.98 25.35
CA GLU A 32 -6.13 -30.40 24.94
C GLU A 32 -7.51 -31.07 24.91
N LEU A 33 -8.49 -30.53 25.64
CA LEU A 33 -9.90 -30.94 25.55
C LEU A 33 -10.66 -30.27 24.40
N GLU A 34 -10.20 -29.10 23.93
CA GLU A 34 -10.77 -28.36 22.78
C GLU A 34 -10.31 -28.89 21.41
N THR A 35 -9.30 -29.77 21.38
CA THR A 35 -8.61 -30.20 20.17
C THR A 35 -9.40 -31.17 19.28
N LYS A 36 -10.62 -31.54 19.67
CA LYS A 36 -11.53 -32.46 18.94
C LYS A 36 -12.78 -31.77 18.33
N SER A 37 -12.69 -30.52 17.90
CA SER A 37 -13.78 -29.87 17.15
C SER A 37 -13.82 -30.34 15.69
N ASN A 38 -14.81 -31.19 15.40
CA ASN A 38 -15.22 -31.69 14.09
C ASN A 38 -16.01 -30.62 13.30
N LEU A 39 -15.36 -29.52 12.88
CA LEU A 39 -15.96 -28.56 11.94
C LEU A 39 -16.29 -29.21 10.57
N THR A 40 -15.72 -30.38 10.29
CA THR A 40 -15.88 -31.17 9.05
C THR A 40 -17.13 -32.07 8.98
N HIS A 41 -17.99 -32.12 10.02
CA HIS A 41 -19.08 -33.12 10.08
C HIS A 41 -20.52 -32.58 10.12
N LYS A 42 -20.74 -31.26 9.95
CA LYS A 42 -22.10 -30.70 10.02
C LYS A 42 -22.67 -30.58 8.61
N SER A 43 -23.60 -31.47 8.26
CA SER A 43 -24.28 -31.44 6.96
C SER A 43 -25.06 -30.14 6.77
N PRO A 44 -24.74 -29.33 5.74
CA PRO A 44 -25.46 -28.10 5.47
C PRO A 44 -26.87 -28.39 4.97
N VAL A 45 -27.83 -27.58 5.41
CA VAL A 45 -29.23 -27.65 4.94
C VAL A 45 -29.34 -27.08 3.52
N LYS A 46 -28.53 -26.06 3.22
CA LYS A 46 -28.39 -25.43 1.91
C LYS A 46 -26.97 -24.89 1.78
N THR A 47 -26.35 -25.02 0.62
CA THR A 47 -25.10 -24.33 0.28
C THR A 47 -25.38 -23.24 -0.74
N ILE A 48 -24.73 -22.08 -0.57
CA ILE A 48 -24.90 -20.89 -1.39
C ILE A 48 -23.51 -20.44 -1.86
N HIS A 49 -23.39 -20.17 -3.16
CA HIS A 49 -22.18 -19.62 -3.75
C HIS A 49 -22.35 -18.12 -3.96
N THR A 50 -21.46 -17.31 -3.40
CA THR A 50 -21.50 -15.86 -3.60
C THR A 50 -20.89 -15.50 -4.96
N LYS A 51 -21.26 -14.33 -5.49
CA LYS A 51 -20.64 -13.77 -6.72
C LYS A 51 -19.12 -13.53 -6.59
N PHE A 52 -18.59 -13.57 -5.38
CA PHE A 52 -17.18 -13.36 -5.06
C PHE A 52 -16.41 -14.67 -4.85
N GLY A 53 -17.06 -15.83 -5.06
CA GLY A 53 -16.47 -17.16 -4.96
C GLY A 53 -16.50 -17.77 -3.55
N ASP A 54 -17.16 -17.13 -2.58
CA ASP A 54 -17.31 -17.70 -1.24
C ASP A 54 -18.37 -18.81 -1.23
N ILE A 55 -18.10 -19.88 -0.48
CA ILE A 55 -19.04 -20.97 -0.25
C ILE A 55 -19.64 -20.80 1.14
N ILE A 56 -20.95 -20.63 1.21
CA ILE A 56 -21.70 -20.38 2.44
C ILE A 56 -22.64 -21.56 2.71
N ASP A 57 -22.50 -22.15 3.89
CA ASP A 57 -23.33 -23.24 4.37
C ASP A 57 -24.38 -22.75 5.35
N CYS A 58 -25.64 -22.98 5.04
CA CYS A 58 -26.75 -22.77 5.96
C CYS A 58 -26.79 -23.93 6.95
N ILE A 59 -26.32 -23.68 8.16
CA ILE A 59 -26.28 -24.66 9.25
C ILE A 59 -27.48 -24.43 10.16
N ASP A 60 -28.08 -25.51 10.66
CA ASP A 60 -29.11 -25.44 11.70
C ASP A 60 -28.62 -24.55 12.86
N ILE A 61 -29.45 -23.61 13.29
CA ILE A 61 -29.07 -22.60 14.28
C ILE A 61 -28.64 -23.21 15.62
N TYR A 62 -29.11 -24.41 15.98
CA TYR A 62 -28.71 -25.14 17.19
C TYR A 62 -27.48 -26.03 16.98
N LYS A 63 -27.06 -26.23 15.73
CA LYS A 63 -25.87 -27.01 15.37
C LYS A 63 -24.69 -26.12 14.98
N GLN A 64 -24.80 -24.80 15.01
CA GLN A 64 -23.70 -23.91 14.62
C GLN A 64 -22.42 -24.11 15.47
N PRO A 65 -21.24 -23.67 14.98
CA PRO A 65 -19.95 -23.87 15.67
C PRO A 65 -19.90 -23.34 17.10
N ALA A 66 -20.72 -22.33 17.43
CA ALA A 66 -20.80 -21.74 18.76
C ALA A 66 -20.90 -22.80 19.89
N PHE A 67 -21.72 -23.83 19.67
CA PHE A 67 -22.06 -24.85 20.66
C PHE A 67 -21.04 -25.99 20.78
N ASP A 68 -20.00 -25.97 19.96
CA ASP A 68 -18.86 -26.87 20.15
C ASP A 68 -18.01 -26.43 21.36
N HIS A 69 -18.26 -25.23 21.91
CA HIS A 69 -17.62 -24.75 23.14
C HIS A 69 -18.14 -25.53 24.36
N PRO A 70 -17.26 -26.08 25.23
CA PRO A 70 -17.69 -26.85 26.41
C PRO A 70 -18.66 -26.10 27.33
N LEU A 71 -18.44 -24.79 27.54
CA LEU A 71 -19.32 -23.94 28.36
C LEU A 71 -20.69 -23.64 27.74
N LEU A 72 -20.94 -24.00 26.48
CA LEU A 72 -22.17 -23.65 25.75
C LEU A 72 -23.05 -24.84 25.36
N LYS A 73 -22.72 -26.08 25.75
CA LYS A 73 -23.47 -27.29 25.34
C LYS A 73 -24.98 -27.19 25.61
N ASP A 74 -25.36 -26.63 26.75
CA ASP A 74 -26.77 -26.47 27.17
C ASP A 74 -27.25 -25.01 27.11
N HIS A 75 -26.55 -24.17 26.34
CA HIS A 75 -26.85 -22.74 26.28
C HIS A 75 -28.20 -22.47 25.60
N LYS A 76 -29.07 -21.73 26.29
CA LYS A 76 -30.37 -21.32 25.76
C LYS A 76 -30.20 -20.22 24.71
N LEU A 77 -30.53 -20.54 23.46
CA LEU A 77 -30.48 -19.61 22.34
C LEU A 77 -31.36 -18.36 22.59
N GLN A 78 -30.75 -17.19 22.48
CA GLN A 78 -31.41 -15.89 22.54
C GLN A 78 -31.64 -15.37 21.12
N LYS A 79 -32.90 -15.34 20.66
CA LYS A 79 -33.22 -14.92 19.28
C LYS A 79 -33.19 -13.40 19.06
N LYS A 80 -33.40 -12.60 20.11
CA LYS A 80 -33.40 -11.13 20.05
C LYS A 80 -32.89 -10.50 21.36
N PRO A 81 -32.25 -9.33 21.32
CA PRO A 81 -31.83 -8.60 22.51
C PRO A 81 -33.02 -8.03 23.31
N ASN A 82 -32.79 -7.74 24.59
CA ASN A 82 -33.75 -7.11 25.52
C ASN A 82 -33.49 -5.60 25.73
N PHE A 83 -32.94 -4.90 24.75
CA PHE A 83 -32.73 -3.45 24.80
C PHE A 83 -33.42 -2.75 23.62
N GLU A 84 -33.76 -1.47 23.79
CA GLU A 84 -34.37 -0.67 22.73
C GLU A 84 -33.40 -0.43 21.57
N ILE A 85 -33.96 -0.50 20.36
CA ILE A 85 -33.23 -0.32 19.12
C ILE A 85 -33.35 1.15 18.72
N GLU A 86 -32.32 1.95 18.99
CA GLU A 86 -32.22 3.32 18.44
C GLU A 86 -32.21 3.24 16.91
N LYS A 87 -33.21 3.84 16.25
CA LYS A 87 -33.27 4.01 14.79
C LYS A 87 -32.40 5.21 14.41
N THR A 88 -31.37 5.02 13.60
CA THR A 88 -30.52 6.13 13.11
C THR A 88 -31.10 6.74 11.83
N SER A 89 -30.95 8.06 11.69
CA SER A 89 -31.42 8.89 10.56
C SER A 89 -30.50 8.84 9.33
N VAL A 90 -29.90 7.69 9.04
CA VAL A 90 -29.12 7.53 7.80
C VAL A 90 -30.11 7.20 6.68
N ASN A 91 -30.11 8.02 5.62
CA ASN A 91 -30.99 7.83 4.46
C ASN A 91 -30.82 6.41 3.90
N ASN A 92 -31.85 5.59 4.10
CA ASN A 92 -31.95 4.18 3.74
C ASN A 92 -32.13 3.97 2.22
N SER A 93 -31.26 4.55 1.38
CA SER A 93 -31.26 4.20 -0.03
C SER A 93 -30.44 2.92 -0.25
N ARG A 94 -31.17 1.79 -0.29
CA ARG A 94 -30.76 0.44 -0.75
C ARG A 94 -30.03 -0.44 0.28
N ILE A 95 -30.76 -1.02 1.24
CA ILE A 95 -30.28 -2.20 1.98
C ILE A 95 -30.42 -3.43 1.08
N GLY A 96 -29.51 -3.55 0.12
CA GLY A 96 -29.10 -4.85 -0.40
C GLY A 96 -28.24 -5.57 0.65
N THR A 97 -28.03 -6.87 0.48
CA THR A 97 -27.17 -7.64 1.39
C THR A 97 -25.75 -7.08 1.46
N MET A 98 -25.24 -6.90 2.68
CA MET A 98 -24.01 -6.15 2.95
C MET A 98 -22.73 -6.82 2.40
N PHE A 99 -22.78 -8.14 2.24
CA PHE A 99 -21.64 -8.99 1.85
C PHE A 99 -21.83 -9.70 0.50
N GLY A 100 -22.62 -9.12 -0.42
CA GLY A 100 -22.83 -9.66 -1.77
C GLY A 100 -23.71 -10.91 -1.85
N PHE A 101 -24.54 -11.14 -0.82
CA PHE A 101 -25.53 -12.20 -0.73
C PHE A 101 -26.82 -11.79 -1.47
N ASP A 102 -26.69 -11.39 -2.75
CA ASP A 102 -27.60 -10.43 -3.38
C ASP A 102 -29.10 -10.81 -3.36
N LYS A 103 -29.46 -12.12 -3.29
CA LYS A 103 -30.85 -12.61 -3.27
C LYS A 103 -31.11 -13.93 -2.51
N ASP A 104 -30.11 -14.78 -2.35
CA ASP A 104 -30.27 -16.02 -1.58
C ASP A 104 -30.38 -15.73 -0.09
N ILE A 105 -31.21 -16.46 0.65
CA ILE A 105 -31.34 -16.34 2.11
C ILE A 105 -31.29 -17.75 2.70
N CYS A 106 -30.64 -17.92 3.85
CA CYS A 106 -30.68 -19.20 4.55
C CYS A 106 -32.11 -19.54 5.01
N PRO A 107 -32.56 -20.81 4.89
CA PRO A 107 -33.89 -21.23 5.34
C PRO A 107 -34.18 -20.83 6.80
N PRO A 108 -35.45 -20.59 7.17
CA PRO A 108 -35.80 -20.38 8.58
C PRO A 108 -35.23 -21.48 9.48
N GLY A 109 -34.68 -21.09 10.64
CA GLY A 109 -34.02 -22.04 11.56
C GLY A 109 -32.55 -22.35 11.22
N THR A 110 -31.98 -21.74 10.18
CA THR A 110 -30.56 -21.89 9.83
C THR A 110 -29.83 -20.55 9.80
N VAL A 111 -28.51 -20.59 9.95
CA VAL A 111 -27.60 -19.44 9.91
C VAL A 111 -26.49 -19.67 8.89
N PRO A 112 -26.06 -18.64 8.15
CA PRO A 112 -25.02 -18.76 7.14
C PRO A 112 -23.63 -18.81 7.78
N ILE A 113 -22.89 -19.87 7.50
CA ILE A 113 -21.52 -20.11 7.96
C ILE A 113 -20.62 -20.25 6.73
N GLN A 114 -19.58 -19.43 6.62
CA GLN A 114 -18.63 -19.55 5.50
C GLN A 114 -17.81 -20.84 5.65
N ARG A 115 -17.77 -21.66 4.60
CA ARG A 115 -17.00 -22.91 4.56
C ARG A 115 -15.51 -22.61 4.46
N THR A 116 -14.70 -23.33 5.24
CA THR A 116 -13.25 -23.32 5.19
C THR A 116 -12.73 -24.47 4.31
N THR A 117 -11.72 -24.22 3.47
CA THR A 117 -11.04 -25.26 2.67
C THR A 117 -9.94 -25.94 3.49
N ASN A 118 -9.49 -27.13 3.08
CA ASN A 118 -8.56 -27.97 3.85
C ASN A 118 -7.10 -27.45 3.92
N ASP A 119 -6.74 -26.38 3.21
CA ASP A 119 -5.37 -25.82 3.18
C ASP A 119 -4.98 -25.02 4.45
N PHE A 120 -5.82 -25.02 5.49
CA PHE A 120 -5.68 -24.15 6.68
C PHE A 120 -5.30 -24.92 7.98
N ILE A 121 -4.80 -26.16 7.89
CA ILE A 121 -4.57 -27.01 9.08
C ILE A 121 -3.38 -26.56 9.96
N GLU A 122 -2.50 -25.64 9.52
CA GLU A 122 -1.43 -25.07 10.37
C GLU A 122 -1.90 -24.03 11.41
N GLU A 123 -3.20 -23.72 11.46
CA GLU A 123 -3.73 -22.56 12.19
C GLU A 123 -3.94 -22.78 13.70
N LYS A 124 -3.89 -24.02 14.19
CA LYS A 124 -4.16 -24.37 15.60
C LYS A 124 -2.97 -24.20 16.56
N SER A 125 -1.77 -23.96 16.03
CA SER A 125 -0.53 -23.74 16.80
C SER A 125 -0.32 -22.28 17.25
N LEU A 126 -1.19 -21.34 16.83
CA LEU A 126 -0.94 -19.88 16.93
C LEU A 126 -1.86 -19.12 17.90
N LEU A 127 -2.58 -19.81 18.79
CA LEU A 127 -3.44 -19.16 19.81
C LEU A 127 -2.66 -18.29 20.80
N ASN A 128 -1.34 -18.48 20.92
CA ASN A 128 -0.46 -17.64 21.75
C ASN A 128 -0.03 -16.32 21.08
N ASP A 129 -0.41 -16.08 19.81
CA ASP A 129 0.19 -15.04 18.98
C ASP A 129 -0.89 -14.26 18.21
N HIS A 130 -1.85 -13.67 18.94
CA HIS A 130 -3.04 -13.00 18.39
C HIS A 130 -2.92 -11.48 18.37
N ILE A 131 -3.27 -10.79 17.27
CA ILE A 131 -3.17 -9.31 17.08
C ILE A 131 -3.88 -8.46 18.16
N LEU A 132 -4.76 -9.09 18.95
CA LEU A 132 -5.51 -8.45 20.02
C LEU A 132 -4.78 -8.46 21.37
N LEU A 133 -3.76 -9.31 21.54
CA LEU A 133 -2.90 -9.33 22.73
C LEU A 133 -1.97 -8.11 22.74
N GLN A 134 -1.69 -7.62 23.93
CA GLN A 134 -0.76 -6.51 24.15
C GLN A 134 0.68 -7.04 24.11
N ASP A 135 1.62 -6.24 23.59
CA ASP A 135 3.07 -6.51 23.57
C ASP A 135 3.56 -7.70 22.72
N ILE A 136 2.89 -8.01 21.60
CA ILE A 136 3.41 -8.94 20.59
C ILE A 136 4.36 -8.22 19.62
N LEU A 137 5.54 -8.81 19.39
CA LEU A 137 6.50 -8.33 18.40
C LEU A 137 5.86 -8.27 17.00
N GLY A 138 5.94 -7.10 16.36
CA GLY A 138 5.38 -6.86 15.02
C GLY A 138 3.90 -6.47 15.00
N VAL A 139 3.25 -6.31 16.17
CA VAL A 139 1.94 -5.65 16.27
C VAL A 139 2.13 -4.18 16.58
N HIS A 140 1.42 -3.32 15.83
CA HIS A 140 1.40 -1.88 16.05
C HIS A 140 -0.02 -1.36 16.18
N VAL A 141 -0.19 -0.29 16.96
CA VAL A 141 -1.48 0.18 17.45
C VAL A 141 -1.61 1.70 17.25
N ALA A 142 -2.79 2.12 16.78
CA ALA A 142 -3.21 3.52 16.83
C ALA A 142 -4.69 3.55 17.26
N GLU A 143 -4.92 3.77 18.55
CA GLU A 143 -6.23 3.59 19.19
C GLU A 143 -6.59 4.74 20.12
N VAL A 144 -7.90 4.97 20.21
CA VAL A 144 -8.54 5.83 21.20
C VAL A 144 -9.31 4.93 22.16
N SER A 145 -9.03 5.05 23.45
CA SER A 145 -9.74 4.31 24.51
C SER A 145 -10.25 5.24 25.60
N LEU A 146 -11.25 4.80 26.35
CA LEU A 146 -11.71 5.52 27.53
C LEU A 146 -10.98 5.08 28.80
N ARG A 147 -10.72 6.03 29.69
CA ARG A 147 -10.04 5.74 30.96
C ARG A 147 -10.94 4.88 31.85
N LYS A 148 -10.34 3.86 32.46
CA LYS A 148 -11.01 2.85 33.28
C LYS A 148 -11.86 3.42 34.42
N HIS A 149 -11.42 4.49 35.08
CA HIS A 149 -12.12 5.07 36.23
C HIS A 149 -13.45 5.78 35.89
N PHE A 150 -13.74 6.00 34.60
CA PHE A 150 -15.05 6.51 34.16
C PHE A 150 -16.04 5.40 33.78
N GLY A 151 -15.60 4.14 33.76
CA GLY A 151 -16.49 2.99 33.61
C GLY A 151 -17.34 2.75 34.86
N PRO A 152 -18.22 1.73 34.85
CA PRO A 152 -18.34 0.69 33.82
C PRO A 152 -19.12 1.12 32.58
N TYR A 153 -18.77 0.51 31.45
CA TYR A 153 -19.42 0.69 30.16
C TYR A 153 -20.21 -0.56 29.73
N TYR A 154 -21.27 -0.32 28.96
CA TYR A 154 -22.22 -1.35 28.51
C TYR A 154 -22.46 -1.32 27.00
N LYS A 155 -21.96 -0.30 26.30
CA LYS A 155 -22.02 -0.19 24.83
C LYS A 155 -20.82 0.60 24.33
N VAL A 156 -20.33 0.20 23.17
CA VAL A 156 -19.45 0.99 22.31
C VAL A 156 -19.98 0.90 20.89
N SER A 157 -20.02 2.02 20.17
CA SER A 157 -20.51 2.07 18.80
C SER A 157 -19.87 3.20 18.02
N GLY A 158 -19.92 3.09 16.69
CA GLY A 158 -19.49 4.13 15.78
C GLY A 158 -19.74 3.74 14.33
N ILE A 159 -19.70 4.74 13.46
CA ILE A 159 -19.73 4.59 12.00
C ILE A 159 -18.30 4.70 11.50
N THR A 160 -17.77 3.63 10.92
CA THR A 160 -16.39 3.55 10.43
C THR A 160 -16.33 3.53 8.91
N SER A 161 -15.36 4.26 8.35
CA SER A 161 -15.00 4.16 6.94
C SER A 161 -14.33 2.82 6.63
N ILE A 162 -14.68 2.19 5.52
CA ILE A 162 -14.09 0.91 5.07
C ILE A 162 -12.94 1.21 4.11
N TYR A 163 -11.74 0.72 4.40
CA TYR A 163 -10.59 0.81 3.49
C TYR A 163 -10.03 -0.58 3.17
N ASN A 164 -9.24 -0.64 2.10
CA ASN A 164 -8.49 -1.84 1.71
C ASN A 164 -6.99 -1.55 1.77
N PRO A 165 -6.42 -1.45 2.98
CA PRO A 165 -5.03 -1.11 3.15
C PRO A 165 -4.14 -2.11 2.41
N ARG A 166 -3.04 -1.60 1.87
CA ARG A 166 -2.08 -2.38 1.10
C ARG A 166 -1.33 -3.38 1.98
N ILE A 167 -1.28 -4.63 1.53
CA ILE A 167 -0.68 -5.77 2.24
C ILE A 167 0.17 -6.55 1.24
N ASP A 168 1.48 -6.45 1.38
CA ASP A 168 2.45 -6.95 0.40
C ASP A 168 3.02 -8.32 0.77
N ARG A 169 2.98 -8.70 2.05
CA ARG A 169 3.50 -9.99 2.54
C ARG A 169 2.39 -10.88 3.08
N LYS A 170 2.57 -12.20 2.94
CA LYS A 170 1.59 -13.23 3.39
C LYS A 170 1.30 -13.20 4.90
N SER A 171 2.14 -12.56 5.72
CA SER A 171 1.99 -12.49 7.18
C SER A 171 1.40 -11.19 7.70
N GLN A 172 1.16 -10.21 6.83
CA GLN A 172 0.72 -8.88 7.23
C GLN A 172 -0.81 -8.82 7.42
N ILE A 173 -1.25 -8.07 8.44
CA ILE A 173 -2.67 -7.80 8.73
C ILE A 173 -2.83 -6.32 9.03
N SER A 174 -3.93 -5.71 8.60
CA SER A 174 -4.33 -4.37 8.99
C SER A 174 -5.82 -4.35 9.29
N LEU A 175 -6.22 -3.82 10.45
CA LEU A 175 -7.61 -3.83 10.91
C LEU A 175 -8.08 -2.48 11.42
N SER A 176 -9.39 -2.28 11.36
CA SER A 176 -10.14 -1.26 12.08
C SER A 176 -11.16 -1.96 12.97
N HIS A 177 -11.26 -1.56 14.24
CA HIS A 177 -12.21 -2.19 15.17
C HIS A 177 -12.75 -1.25 16.23
N VAL A 178 -13.89 -1.66 16.79
CA VAL A 178 -14.37 -1.21 18.11
C VAL A 178 -14.24 -2.38 19.08
N TRP A 179 -13.94 -2.09 20.33
CA TRP A 179 -13.72 -3.14 21.33
C TRP A 179 -14.19 -2.75 22.72
N VAL A 180 -14.48 -3.78 23.52
CA VAL A 180 -14.75 -3.70 24.96
C VAL A 180 -13.79 -4.63 25.70
N GLU A 181 -13.37 -4.21 26.89
CA GLU A 181 -12.37 -4.95 27.67
C GLU A 181 -12.63 -4.84 29.18
N ASN A 182 -12.34 -5.91 29.90
CA ASN A 182 -12.31 -5.92 31.35
C ASN A 182 -11.13 -6.77 31.88
N GLY A 183 -10.32 -6.21 32.77
CA GLY A 183 -9.18 -6.85 33.43
C GLY A 183 -7.86 -6.07 33.30
N LEU A 184 -6.93 -6.24 34.25
CA LEU A 184 -5.58 -5.65 34.19
C LEU A 184 -4.48 -6.60 33.65
N PHE A 185 -4.69 -7.93 33.70
CA PHE A 185 -3.65 -8.93 33.42
C PHE A 185 -4.13 -10.18 32.66
N SER A 186 -5.44 -10.45 32.64
CA SER A 186 -6.11 -11.47 31.80
C SER A 186 -7.39 -10.87 31.24
N ALA A 187 -7.22 -9.95 30.29
CA ALA A 187 -8.31 -9.13 29.79
C ALA A 187 -9.31 -9.96 28.97
N ASN A 188 -10.55 -10.08 29.45
CA ASN A 188 -11.65 -10.52 28.60
C ASN A 188 -11.94 -9.39 27.61
N LYS A 189 -11.72 -9.66 26.32
CA LYS A 189 -11.84 -8.67 25.26
C LYS A 189 -12.76 -9.16 24.15
N ILE A 190 -13.68 -8.30 23.73
CA ILE A 190 -14.49 -8.51 22.52
C ILE A 190 -14.13 -7.40 21.55
N SER A 191 -13.84 -7.76 20.30
CA SER A 191 -13.57 -6.83 19.22
C SER A 191 -14.42 -7.17 18.00
N THR A 192 -14.88 -6.14 17.29
CA THR A 192 -15.58 -6.28 16.01
C THR A 192 -15.17 -5.16 15.06
N GLY A 193 -15.06 -5.46 13.78
CA GLY A 193 -14.45 -4.56 12.83
C GLY A 193 -14.27 -5.17 11.44
N TRP A 194 -13.42 -4.52 10.64
CA TRP A 194 -12.99 -5.02 9.35
C TRP A 194 -11.45 -5.15 9.35
N HIS A 195 -10.94 -6.09 8.57
CA HIS A 195 -9.50 -6.27 8.40
C HIS A 195 -9.17 -6.63 6.96
N SER A 196 -7.89 -6.48 6.62
CA SER A 196 -7.25 -6.96 5.40
C SER A 196 -6.10 -7.86 5.82
N ASP A 197 -5.91 -9.00 5.15
CA ASP A 197 -4.88 -10.01 5.38
C ASP A 197 -4.39 -10.66 4.07
N ASN A 198 -4.70 -10.03 2.92
CA ASN A 198 -4.53 -10.62 1.58
C ASN A 198 -5.25 -11.98 1.38
N PHE A 199 -6.36 -12.22 2.09
CA PHE A 199 -7.22 -13.40 1.97
C PHE A 199 -6.53 -14.75 2.25
N LYS A 200 -5.48 -14.76 3.09
CA LYS A 200 -4.62 -15.94 3.27
C LYS A 200 -4.45 -16.41 4.71
N ARG A 201 -4.76 -15.57 5.72
CA ARG A 201 -4.52 -15.89 7.13
C ARG A 201 -5.58 -15.25 8.00
N THR A 202 -6.48 -16.06 8.56
CA THR A 202 -7.32 -15.55 9.64
C THR A 202 -7.35 -16.61 10.73
N GLY A 203 -6.64 -16.36 11.82
CA GLY A 203 -6.72 -17.12 13.07
C GLY A 203 -8.15 -17.22 13.61
N CYS A 204 -8.33 -17.24 14.92
CA CYS A 204 -9.64 -17.48 15.53
C CYS A 204 -10.63 -16.29 15.36
N TYR A 205 -11.11 -16.03 14.14
CA TYR A 205 -12.01 -14.93 13.78
C TYR A 205 -13.38 -15.45 13.35
N ASN A 206 -14.42 -14.64 13.58
CA ASN A 206 -15.81 -14.93 13.18
C ASN A 206 -16.34 -16.22 13.84
N VAL A 207 -17.11 -17.02 13.09
CA VAL A 207 -17.68 -18.31 13.50
C VAL A 207 -16.72 -19.49 13.27
N ARG A 208 -15.45 -19.23 12.94
CA ARG A 208 -14.43 -20.27 12.75
C ARG A 208 -13.97 -20.88 14.08
N CYS A 209 -14.29 -20.20 15.18
CA CYS A 209 -14.12 -20.70 16.52
C CYS A 209 -15.45 -20.84 17.26
N PRO A 210 -15.54 -21.81 18.18
CA PRO A 210 -16.68 -21.93 19.07
C PRO A 210 -16.80 -20.71 19.99
N GLY A 211 -18.00 -20.37 20.43
CA GLY A 211 -18.28 -19.25 21.34
C GLY A 211 -19.21 -18.15 20.80
N PHE A 212 -19.12 -17.74 19.52
CA PHE A 212 -20.02 -16.72 18.97
C PHE A 212 -21.32 -17.32 18.46
N VAL A 213 -22.46 -16.92 19.03
CA VAL A 213 -23.78 -17.38 18.61
C VAL A 213 -24.32 -16.46 17.51
N HIS A 214 -24.28 -16.92 16.26
CA HIS A 214 -24.88 -16.29 15.10
C HIS A 214 -26.41 -16.44 15.13
N THR A 215 -27.14 -15.37 14.83
CA THR A 215 -28.62 -15.38 14.79
C THR A 215 -29.22 -14.84 13.49
N ASP A 216 -28.51 -13.99 12.75
CA ASP A 216 -29.02 -13.50 11.46
C ASP A 216 -28.94 -14.58 10.37
N ARG A 217 -29.88 -14.53 9.40
CA ARG A 217 -29.95 -15.51 8.30
C ARG A 217 -29.54 -14.92 6.94
N ARG A 218 -29.29 -13.61 6.89
CA ARG A 218 -29.05 -12.84 5.66
C ARG A 218 -27.61 -12.40 5.49
N ASN A 219 -26.86 -12.30 6.59
CA ASN A 219 -25.50 -11.81 6.59
C ASN A 219 -24.60 -12.84 7.26
N TYR A 220 -23.42 -13.06 6.72
CA TYR A 220 -22.41 -13.95 7.29
C TYR A 220 -21.18 -13.14 7.71
N LEU A 221 -20.48 -13.61 8.74
CA LEU A 221 -19.22 -13.01 9.18
C LEU A 221 -18.06 -13.53 8.33
N GLY A 222 -17.06 -12.67 8.05
CA GLY A 222 -15.95 -12.98 7.16
C GLY A 222 -16.19 -12.65 5.68
N GLY A 223 -17.34 -12.07 5.35
CA GLY A 223 -17.67 -11.64 3.99
C GLY A 223 -16.87 -10.44 3.50
N ARG A 224 -16.66 -10.37 2.19
CA ARG A 224 -15.97 -9.25 1.52
C ARG A 224 -16.91 -8.06 1.34
N PHE A 225 -16.40 -6.86 1.58
CA PHE A 225 -17.12 -5.63 1.23
C PHE A 225 -17.02 -5.36 -0.28
N PRO A 226 -18.16 -5.19 -0.99
CA PRO A 226 -18.18 -4.96 -2.44
C PRO A 226 -17.66 -3.57 -2.83
N HIS A 227 -17.81 -2.60 -1.91
CA HIS A 227 -17.37 -1.21 -2.10
C HIS A 227 -16.45 -0.79 -0.96
N LYS A 228 -15.46 0.04 -1.29
CA LYS A 228 -14.38 0.44 -0.38
C LYS A 228 -14.06 1.91 -0.60
N SER A 229 -13.70 2.61 0.47
CA SER A 229 -13.37 4.05 0.43
C SER A 229 -12.07 4.29 -0.33
N VAL A 230 -11.98 5.45 -0.98
CA VAL A 230 -10.79 5.91 -1.73
C VAL A 230 -10.34 7.24 -1.15
N TYR A 231 -9.02 7.40 -0.97
CA TYR A 231 -8.44 8.66 -0.53
C TYR A 231 -8.86 9.82 -1.43
N GLY A 232 -9.36 10.91 -0.84
CA GLY A 232 -9.83 12.08 -1.59
C GLY A 232 -11.10 11.84 -2.43
N GLY A 233 -11.71 10.66 -2.33
CA GLY A 233 -12.78 10.20 -3.21
C GLY A 233 -14.02 9.69 -2.46
N PRO A 234 -14.82 8.81 -3.11
CA PRO A 234 -16.02 8.25 -2.50
C PRO A 234 -15.70 7.50 -1.21
N THR A 235 -16.49 7.76 -0.17
CA THR A 235 -16.36 7.11 1.14
C THR A 235 -17.52 6.12 1.35
N TYR A 236 -17.18 4.92 1.82
CA TYR A 236 -18.14 3.87 2.16
C TYR A 236 -18.01 3.54 3.63
N GLU A 237 -19.14 3.48 4.33
CA GLU A 237 -19.19 3.39 5.79
C GLU A 237 -20.01 2.21 6.29
N ILE A 238 -19.65 1.74 7.47
CA ILE A 238 -20.42 0.75 8.22
C ILE A 238 -20.63 1.20 9.66
N GLN A 239 -21.87 1.09 10.14
CA GLN A 239 -22.16 1.28 11.56
C GLN A 239 -21.93 -0.04 12.29
N ILE A 240 -21.15 -0.02 13.37
CA ILE A 240 -20.89 -1.20 14.20
C ILE A 240 -21.15 -0.85 15.66
N SER A 241 -21.74 -1.79 16.41
CA SER A 241 -21.83 -1.67 17.86
C SER A 241 -21.66 -3.00 18.58
N ILE A 242 -21.02 -2.93 19.76
CA ILE A 242 -21.03 -3.99 20.78
C ILE A 242 -21.90 -3.47 21.92
N THR A 243 -23.00 -4.16 22.22
CA THR A 243 -23.96 -3.74 23.26
C THR A 243 -24.28 -4.90 24.19
N GLN A 244 -24.17 -4.68 25.50
CA GLN A 244 -24.56 -5.68 26.47
C GLN A 244 -26.07 -5.70 26.68
N ASP A 245 -26.64 -6.89 26.59
CA ASP A 245 -28.01 -7.16 27.02
C ASP A 245 -28.20 -6.96 28.54
N PRO A 246 -29.10 -6.09 28.98
CA PRO A 246 -29.28 -5.81 30.40
C PRO A 246 -29.85 -7.00 31.19
N VAL A 247 -30.55 -7.94 30.54
CA VAL A 247 -31.19 -9.10 31.17
C VAL A 247 -30.24 -10.30 31.14
N THR A 248 -29.79 -10.70 29.94
CA THR A 248 -28.99 -11.93 29.78
C THR A 248 -27.50 -11.71 29.99
N LYS A 249 -27.04 -10.44 30.01
CA LYS A 249 -25.63 -10.04 30.04
C LYS A 249 -24.81 -10.49 28.83
N ASN A 250 -25.47 -11.04 27.81
CA ASN A 250 -24.84 -11.39 26.54
C ASN A 250 -24.41 -10.13 25.79
N TRP A 251 -23.28 -10.17 25.11
CA TRP A 251 -22.78 -9.05 24.31
C TRP A 251 -23.18 -9.21 22.86
N TRP A 252 -24.10 -8.37 22.40
CA TRP A 252 -24.63 -8.37 21.04
C TRP A 252 -23.75 -7.55 20.10
N ILE A 253 -23.49 -8.11 18.93
CA ILE A 253 -22.85 -7.43 17.80
C ILE A 253 -23.93 -7.00 16.81
N ARG A 254 -23.97 -5.70 16.54
CA ARG A 254 -24.87 -5.10 15.56
C ARG A 254 -24.07 -4.49 14.42
N LEU A 255 -24.53 -4.72 13.20
CA LEU A 255 -23.96 -4.17 11.98
C LEU A 255 -25.09 -3.43 11.24
N GLN A 256 -24.91 -2.13 10.99
CA GLN A 256 -26.00 -1.24 10.61
C GLN A 256 -27.16 -1.37 11.62
N ASP A 257 -28.36 -1.67 11.14
CA ASP A 257 -29.52 -1.90 11.97
C ASP A 257 -29.76 -3.38 12.35
N ILE A 258 -28.86 -4.29 11.96
CA ILE A 258 -29.06 -5.75 12.03
C ILE A 258 -28.28 -6.35 13.20
N ASN A 259 -28.99 -7.11 14.05
CA ASN A 259 -28.36 -7.91 15.10
C ASN A 259 -27.79 -9.20 14.48
N ILE A 260 -26.46 -9.27 14.33
CA ILE A 260 -25.80 -10.41 13.69
C ILE A 260 -25.77 -11.63 14.63
N GLY A 261 -25.49 -11.39 15.91
CA GLY A 261 -25.36 -12.44 16.92
C GLY A 261 -24.78 -11.88 18.21
N TYR A 262 -24.40 -12.77 19.12
CA TYR A 262 -23.90 -12.39 20.44
C TYR A 262 -22.86 -13.36 21.00
N PHE A 263 -22.03 -12.84 21.90
CA PHE A 263 -21.19 -13.65 22.78
C PHE A 263 -21.94 -13.91 24.10
N PRO A 264 -22.16 -15.18 24.48
CA PRO A 264 -22.77 -15.53 25.75
C PRO A 264 -21.96 -15.05 26.95
N ALA A 265 -22.65 -14.55 27.98
CA ALA A 265 -21.99 -14.09 29.22
C ALA A 265 -21.18 -15.19 29.91
N ALA A 266 -21.60 -16.46 29.77
CA ALA A 266 -20.94 -17.62 30.35
C ALA A 266 -19.50 -17.85 29.86
N LEU A 267 -19.11 -17.23 28.74
CA LEU A 267 -17.74 -17.31 28.23
C LEU A 267 -16.74 -16.45 29.01
N PHE A 268 -17.22 -15.46 29.76
CA PHE A 268 -16.37 -14.45 30.35
C PHE A 268 -16.38 -14.52 31.88
N SER A 269 -15.19 -14.61 32.47
CA SER A 269 -15.02 -14.58 33.93
C SER A 269 -15.39 -13.23 34.56
N ASN A 270 -15.14 -12.11 33.84
CA ASN A 270 -15.32 -10.76 34.39
C ASN A 270 -15.89 -9.71 33.42
N LEU A 271 -16.47 -10.09 32.28
CA LEU A 271 -17.03 -9.15 31.29
C LEU A 271 -18.54 -8.89 31.46
N LYS A 272 -19.05 -8.86 32.71
CA LYS A 272 -20.44 -8.43 33.01
C LYS A 272 -20.66 -6.93 32.85
N SER A 273 -19.58 -6.19 32.59
CA SER A 273 -19.51 -4.82 32.09
C SER A 273 -18.08 -4.62 31.58
N ALA A 274 -17.84 -3.59 30.80
CA ALA A 274 -16.50 -3.25 30.33
C ALA A 274 -15.88 -2.15 31.20
N ASP A 275 -14.62 -2.30 31.56
CA ASP A 275 -13.84 -1.26 32.23
C ASP A 275 -13.31 -0.25 31.22
N ILE A 276 -12.99 -0.73 30.01
CA ILE A 276 -12.40 0.05 28.94
C ILE A 276 -13.16 -0.26 27.65
N VAL A 277 -13.41 0.79 26.87
CA VAL A 277 -13.94 0.69 25.51
C VAL A 277 -13.10 1.55 24.58
N GLY A 278 -13.02 1.19 23.30
CA GLY A 278 -12.18 1.92 22.36
C GLY A 278 -12.51 1.71 20.90
N TRP A 279 -11.83 2.51 20.08
CA TRP A 279 -11.90 2.57 18.62
C TRP A 279 -10.49 2.74 18.07
N GLY A 280 -10.22 2.24 16.86
CA GLY A 280 -8.98 2.54 16.16
C GLY A 280 -8.55 1.42 15.24
N GLY A 281 -7.24 1.32 15.03
CA GLY A 281 -6.64 0.32 14.17
C GLY A 281 -5.42 -0.37 14.77
N ARG A 282 -5.17 -1.58 14.25
CA ARG A 282 -3.97 -2.35 14.52
C ARG A 282 -3.39 -2.89 13.23
N THR A 283 -2.08 -3.06 13.20
CA THR A 283 -1.39 -3.80 12.15
C THR A 283 -0.59 -4.94 12.75
N ARG A 284 -0.37 -6.01 11.99
CA ARG A 284 0.57 -7.08 12.31
C ARG A 284 1.49 -7.30 11.13
N THR A 285 2.75 -7.59 11.42
CA THR A 285 3.77 -8.03 10.47
C THR A 285 4.70 -9.03 11.14
N SER A 286 5.47 -9.78 10.36
CA SER A 286 6.53 -10.63 10.91
C SER A 286 7.62 -9.76 11.56
N VAL A 287 8.23 -10.23 12.65
CA VAL A 287 9.31 -9.50 13.32
C VAL A 287 10.43 -9.16 12.32
N GLY A 288 10.85 -7.90 12.30
CA GLY A 288 11.86 -7.38 11.35
C GLY A 288 11.35 -7.13 9.92
N SER A 289 10.06 -7.36 9.64
CA SER A 289 9.44 -7.00 8.36
C SER A 289 8.75 -5.63 8.44
N PRO A 290 8.66 -4.88 7.32
CA PRO A 290 7.92 -3.63 7.30
C PRO A 290 6.46 -3.81 7.71
N SER A 291 5.93 -2.84 8.43
CA SER A 291 4.51 -2.80 8.80
C SER A 291 3.64 -2.35 7.64
N PRO A 292 2.46 -2.97 7.43
CA PRO A 292 1.54 -2.57 6.37
C PRO A 292 0.88 -1.22 6.69
N GLN A 293 0.18 -0.67 5.70
CA GLN A 293 -0.64 0.53 5.90
C GLN A 293 -1.75 0.28 6.93
N MET A 294 -2.08 1.30 7.73
CA MET A 294 -3.23 1.29 8.64
C MET A 294 -4.35 2.18 8.11
N GLY A 295 -5.58 1.67 8.09
CA GLY A 295 -6.74 2.44 7.65
C GLY A 295 -6.63 2.81 6.17
N SER A 296 -6.59 4.11 5.87
CA SER A 296 -6.39 4.64 4.51
C SER A 296 -4.93 4.65 4.06
N GLY A 297 -3.97 4.39 4.97
CA GLY A 297 -2.54 4.60 4.70
C GLY A 297 -2.05 6.03 4.98
N TYR A 298 -2.91 6.93 5.46
CA TYR A 298 -2.56 8.34 5.72
C TYR A 298 -2.77 8.71 7.19
N PHE A 299 -1.99 9.69 7.65
CA PHE A 299 -2.12 10.23 9.00
C PHE A 299 -3.42 11.02 9.19
N PRO A 300 -3.98 11.04 10.41
CA PRO A 300 -5.06 11.96 10.78
C PRO A 300 -4.72 13.42 10.52
N ASP A 301 -5.51 14.09 9.69
CA ASP A 301 -5.34 15.51 9.35
C ASP A 301 -6.62 16.35 9.58
N GLY A 302 -7.73 15.71 9.94
CA GLY A 302 -9.02 16.33 10.20
C GLY A 302 -9.96 16.32 9.01
N ASN A 303 -9.50 15.85 7.83
CA ASN A 303 -10.35 15.67 6.67
C ASN A 303 -10.94 14.25 6.65
N SER A 304 -12.26 14.13 6.62
CA SER A 304 -12.97 12.85 6.64
C SER A 304 -12.69 11.98 5.42
N VAL A 305 -12.19 12.52 4.31
CA VAL A 305 -11.89 11.74 3.10
C VAL A 305 -10.41 11.32 2.97
N HIS A 306 -9.57 11.66 3.95
CA HIS A 306 -8.12 11.40 3.90
C HIS A 306 -7.67 10.26 4.82
N ALA A 307 -8.11 10.28 6.09
CA ALA A 307 -7.78 9.27 7.08
C ALA A 307 -8.95 8.31 7.32
N CYS A 308 -8.66 7.10 7.83
CA CYS A 308 -9.72 6.24 8.34
C CYS A 308 -10.30 6.87 9.61
N TYR A 309 -11.61 6.77 9.80
CA TYR A 309 -12.28 7.43 10.92
C TYR A 309 -13.39 6.60 11.52
N PHE A 310 -13.72 6.94 12.77
CA PHE A 310 -15.01 6.66 13.37
C PHE A 310 -15.73 7.99 13.59
N ARG A 311 -16.97 8.09 13.13
CA ARG A 311 -17.89 9.18 13.45
C ARG A 311 -19.09 8.65 14.22
N SER A 312 -19.88 9.54 14.81
CA SER A 312 -20.98 9.17 15.70
C SER A 312 -20.52 8.14 16.75
N ALA A 313 -19.31 8.33 17.29
CA ALA A 313 -18.76 7.48 18.33
C ALA A 313 -19.58 7.67 19.61
N LEU A 314 -20.23 6.59 20.08
CA LEU A 314 -21.12 6.61 21.23
C LEU A 314 -20.79 5.48 22.20
N ILE A 315 -20.98 5.76 23.48
CA ILE A 315 -20.87 4.82 24.59
C ILE A 315 -22.14 4.82 25.42
N GLN A 316 -22.28 3.83 26.28
CA GLN A 316 -23.33 3.74 27.28
C GLN A 316 -22.70 3.37 28.62
N ASP A 317 -23.01 4.13 29.66
CA ASP A 317 -22.59 3.87 31.04
C ASP A 317 -23.73 3.21 31.84
N ALA A 318 -23.59 3.19 33.16
CA ALA A 318 -24.57 2.65 34.09
C ALA A 318 -25.97 3.27 33.96
N SER A 319 -26.10 4.51 33.47
CA SER A 319 -27.40 5.16 33.22
C SER A 319 -28.18 4.54 32.05
N ARG A 320 -27.52 3.68 31.26
CA ARG A 320 -28.07 3.10 30.03
C ARG A 320 -28.47 4.14 28.97
N LYS A 321 -27.98 5.37 29.07
CA LYS A 321 -28.14 6.38 28.02
C LYS A 321 -26.94 6.37 27.07
N SER A 322 -27.20 6.41 25.77
CA SER A 322 -26.14 6.59 24.76
C SER A 322 -25.66 8.04 24.75
N TYR A 323 -24.35 8.27 24.85
CA TYR A 323 -23.76 9.59 24.67
C TYR A 323 -22.34 9.49 24.08
N GLY A 324 -21.87 10.61 23.55
CA GLY A 324 -20.52 10.68 23.00
C GLY A 324 -19.46 10.91 24.09
N PRO A 325 -18.27 10.30 23.98
CA PRO A 325 -17.24 10.44 24.99
C PRO A 325 -16.75 11.88 25.10
N ARG A 326 -16.56 12.36 26.33
CA ARG A 326 -16.02 13.70 26.60
C ARG A 326 -14.49 13.69 26.51
N PHE A 327 -13.90 14.83 26.17
CA PHE A 327 -12.45 14.93 25.93
C PHE A 327 -11.60 14.41 27.10
N TYR A 328 -12.02 14.64 28.35
CA TYR A 328 -11.31 14.22 29.55
C TYR A 328 -11.43 12.71 29.85
N GLN A 329 -12.39 12.02 29.23
CA GLN A 329 -12.56 10.57 29.35
C GLN A 329 -11.62 9.81 28.41
N ILE A 330 -11.07 10.48 27.40
CA ILE A 330 -10.36 9.87 26.28
C ILE A 330 -8.85 9.80 26.54
N THR A 331 -8.24 8.69 26.10
CA THR A 331 -6.81 8.51 25.95
C THR A 331 -6.53 8.08 24.52
N SER A 332 -5.56 8.73 23.85
CA SER A 332 -5.07 8.34 22.54
C SER A 332 -3.70 7.69 22.69
N PHE A 333 -3.51 6.54 22.06
CA PHE A 333 -2.26 5.78 22.15
C PHE A 333 -1.79 5.35 20.77
N THR A 334 -0.50 5.56 20.51
CA THR A 334 0.21 4.96 19.39
C THR A 334 1.60 4.53 19.83
N ASP A 335 2.01 3.32 19.46
CA ASP A 335 3.31 2.76 19.78
C ASP A 335 4.41 3.20 18.79
N LYS A 336 4.03 3.52 17.54
CA LYS A 336 4.92 4.00 16.48
C LYS A 336 4.41 5.32 15.86
N PRO A 337 4.55 6.47 16.56
CA PRO A 337 4.02 7.76 16.11
C PRO A 337 4.61 8.27 14.78
N LYS A 338 5.77 7.75 14.36
CA LYS A 338 6.38 8.06 13.04
C LYS A 338 5.73 7.30 11.88
N CYS A 339 5.03 6.21 12.15
CA CYS A 339 4.44 5.32 11.13
C CYS A 339 2.91 5.36 11.14
N PHE A 340 2.32 5.59 12.32
CA PHE A 340 0.89 5.62 12.56
C PHE A 340 0.51 6.81 13.43
N GLY A 341 -0.72 7.29 13.25
CA GLY A 341 -1.28 8.36 14.05
C GLY A 341 -2.73 8.07 14.41
N VAL A 342 -3.15 8.65 15.53
CA VAL A 342 -4.53 8.64 16.00
C VAL A 342 -4.85 10.00 16.62
N LYS A 343 -6.04 10.53 16.33
CA LYS A 343 -6.48 11.84 16.82
C LYS A 343 -7.98 11.87 17.04
N SER A 344 -8.40 12.39 18.20
CA SER A 344 -9.81 12.68 18.49
C SER A 344 -10.13 14.15 18.19
N TYR A 345 -11.24 14.39 17.51
CA TYR A 345 -11.73 15.73 17.16
C TYR A 345 -12.97 16.11 17.99
N GLY A 346 -13.42 15.23 18.90
CA GLY A 346 -14.61 15.45 19.70
C GLY A 346 -15.88 15.60 18.86
N TYR A 347 -16.86 16.33 19.39
CA TYR A 347 -18.16 16.53 18.76
C TYR A 347 -18.08 17.56 17.62
N GLN A 348 -18.45 17.14 16.41
CA GLN A 348 -18.38 17.94 15.18
C GLN A 348 -19.77 18.38 14.66
N GLY A 349 -20.81 18.33 15.49
CA GLY A 349 -22.18 18.73 15.14
C GLY A 349 -23.17 17.57 15.00
N GLY A 350 -24.46 17.91 14.80
CA GLY A 350 -25.59 16.99 14.92
C GLY A 350 -25.54 15.74 14.05
N SER A 351 -25.18 15.88 12.77
CA SER A 351 -25.15 14.77 11.80
C SER A 351 -23.86 13.94 11.83
N ILE A 352 -22.76 14.52 12.33
CA ILE A 352 -21.43 13.90 12.35
C ILE A 352 -21.16 13.23 13.70
N GLY A 353 -21.55 13.86 14.81
CA GLY A 353 -21.33 13.37 16.16
C GLY A 353 -19.87 13.45 16.60
N ASN A 354 -19.44 12.53 17.47
CA ASN A 354 -18.05 12.48 17.91
C ASN A 354 -17.17 11.78 16.87
N VAL A 355 -16.05 12.43 16.52
CA VAL A 355 -15.13 11.97 15.48
C VAL A 355 -13.76 11.67 16.04
N LEU A 356 -13.20 10.55 15.61
CA LEU A 356 -11.79 10.23 15.76
C LEU A 356 -11.26 9.68 14.44
N GLN A 357 -10.00 9.94 14.16
CA GLN A 357 -9.30 9.45 12.98
C GLN A 357 -8.07 8.66 13.40
N PHE A 358 -7.72 7.66 12.60
CA PHE A 358 -6.50 6.89 12.74
C PHE A 358 -6.01 6.43 11.37
N GLY A 359 -4.72 6.15 11.27
CA GLY A 359 -4.13 5.64 10.04
C GLY A 359 -2.65 5.94 9.97
N GLY A 360 -2.04 5.56 8.86
CA GLY A 360 -0.65 5.87 8.58
C GLY A 360 -0.08 4.90 7.56
N PRO A 361 1.00 5.29 6.88
CA PRO A 361 1.57 4.52 5.78
C PRO A 361 2.22 3.20 6.24
N GLY A 362 2.40 3.01 7.55
CA GLY A 362 3.22 1.94 8.08
C GLY A 362 4.71 2.23 7.85
N GLU A 363 5.51 1.17 7.77
CA GLU A 363 6.92 1.31 7.34
C GLU A 363 7.04 1.26 5.81
N PHE A 364 5.92 1.19 5.09
CA PHE A 364 5.81 1.33 3.63
C PHE A 364 5.66 2.80 3.18
N GLY A 365 6.38 3.69 3.84
CA GLY A 365 6.90 4.88 3.18
C GLY A 365 8.24 4.50 2.54
N GLU A 366 8.52 4.96 1.33
CA GLU A 366 9.89 4.90 0.77
C GLU A 366 10.82 5.49 1.84
N ILE A 367 11.66 4.67 2.48
CA ILE A 367 12.60 5.19 3.47
C ILE A 367 13.69 5.89 2.67
N VAL A 368 13.76 7.20 2.83
CA VAL A 368 14.76 8.03 2.17
C VAL A 368 15.75 8.50 3.22
N ASP A 369 17.00 8.11 3.05
CA ASP A 369 18.10 8.57 3.88
C ASP A 369 18.70 9.84 3.26
N CYS A 370 18.93 10.85 4.09
CA CYS A 370 19.73 12.00 3.70
C CYS A 370 21.21 11.64 3.89
N ILE A 371 21.86 11.28 2.80
CA ILE A 371 23.26 10.83 2.80
C ILE A 371 24.16 12.00 2.47
N ASP A 372 25.30 12.10 3.16
CA ASP A 372 26.34 13.08 2.84
C ASP A 372 26.68 13.02 1.35
N ILE A 373 26.73 14.19 0.70
CA ILE A 373 26.89 14.27 -0.76
C ILE A 373 28.19 13.63 -1.26
N TYR A 374 29.22 13.50 -0.42
CA TYR A 374 30.48 12.83 -0.75
C TYR A 374 30.49 11.33 -0.38
N LYS A 375 29.46 10.83 0.31
CA LYS A 375 29.31 9.42 0.72
C LYS A 375 28.21 8.68 -0.04
N GLN A 376 27.70 9.27 -1.11
CA GLN A 376 26.66 8.66 -1.94
C GLN A 376 27.21 7.47 -2.75
N PRO A 377 26.35 6.50 -3.15
CA PRO A 377 26.76 5.27 -3.85
C PRO A 377 27.54 5.50 -5.14
N ALA A 378 27.44 6.68 -5.76
CA ALA A 378 28.21 7.05 -6.94
C ALA A 378 29.72 6.77 -6.78
N PHE A 379 30.27 7.07 -5.61
CA PHE A 379 31.71 7.01 -5.34
C PHE A 379 32.24 5.63 -4.97
N ASP A 380 31.35 4.65 -4.79
CA ASP A 380 31.74 3.24 -4.67
C ASP A 380 32.22 2.68 -6.02
N HIS A 381 31.94 3.37 -7.13
CA HIS A 381 32.40 2.98 -8.45
C HIS A 381 33.93 3.14 -8.57
N PRO A 382 34.69 2.12 -9.01
CA PRO A 382 36.15 2.19 -9.10
C PRO A 382 36.68 3.36 -9.94
N LEU A 383 35.97 3.72 -11.01
CA LEU A 383 36.34 4.86 -11.88
C LEU A 383 36.04 6.24 -11.27
N LEU A 384 35.35 6.31 -10.13
CA LEU A 384 34.86 7.57 -9.54
C LEU A 384 35.45 7.89 -8.15
N LYS A 385 36.41 7.10 -7.65
CA LYS A 385 37.00 7.31 -6.31
C LYS A 385 37.55 8.71 -6.07
N ASP A 386 38.20 9.28 -7.10
CA ASP A 386 38.79 10.63 -7.05
C ASP A 386 37.97 11.66 -7.87
N HIS A 387 36.70 11.36 -8.14
CA HIS A 387 35.86 12.21 -8.99
C HIS A 387 35.54 13.54 -8.30
N LYS A 388 35.86 14.66 -8.96
CA LYS A 388 35.53 16.00 -8.46
C LYS A 388 34.04 16.30 -8.64
N LEU A 389 33.35 16.50 -7.53
CA LEU A 389 31.92 16.81 -7.50
C LEU A 389 31.61 18.12 -8.27
N GLN A 390 30.71 18.03 -9.24
CA GLN A 390 30.18 19.16 -10.00
C GLN A 390 28.78 19.54 -9.49
N MET A 391 28.63 20.70 -8.83
CA MET A 391 27.34 21.14 -8.27
C MET A 391 26.42 21.86 -9.27
N LYS A 392 26.98 22.40 -10.37
CA LYS A 392 26.23 23.12 -11.40
C LYS A 392 26.80 22.81 -12.80
N PRO A 393 25.95 22.65 -13.82
CA PRO A 393 26.41 22.49 -15.20
C PRO A 393 27.00 23.78 -15.78
N ASN A 394 27.80 23.64 -16.84
CA ASN A 394 28.35 24.77 -17.63
C ASN A 394 27.49 25.11 -18.85
N PHE A 395 26.18 24.89 -18.79
CA PHE A 395 25.22 25.29 -19.81
C PHE A 395 24.03 26.00 -19.15
N GLN A 396 23.37 26.88 -19.90
CA GLN A 396 22.14 27.54 -19.43
C GLN A 396 20.94 26.60 -19.61
N ILE A 397 20.05 26.60 -18.62
CA ILE A 397 18.73 25.97 -18.74
C ILE A 397 17.83 27.01 -19.40
N GLU A 398 17.36 26.74 -20.63
CA GLU A 398 16.43 27.64 -21.31
C GLU A 398 15.09 27.70 -20.54
N THR A 399 14.85 28.79 -19.82
CA THR A 399 13.56 29.08 -19.20
C THR A 399 12.60 29.64 -20.24
N THR A 400 11.94 28.77 -21.00
CA THR A 400 10.73 29.17 -21.72
C THR A 400 9.64 29.55 -20.70
N THR A 401 9.07 30.74 -20.88
CA THR A 401 7.96 31.34 -20.14
C THR A 401 6.67 30.54 -20.34
N LEU A 402 6.57 29.38 -19.69
CA LEU A 402 5.29 28.76 -19.42
C LEU A 402 5.00 29.00 -17.94
N ASN A 403 3.97 29.80 -17.66
CA ASN A 403 3.38 30.00 -16.34
C ASN A 403 2.77 28.68 -15.83
N TYR A 404 3.60 27.67 -15.57
CA TYR A 404 3.27 26.71 -14.54
C TYR A 404 3.47 27.46 -13.22
N SER A 405 2.41 27.58 -12.44
CA SER A 405 2.52 28.02 -11.06
C SER A 405 3.69 27.25 -10.41
N GLU A 406 4.52 27.94 -9.62
CA GLU A 406 5.56 27.34 -8.77
C GLU A 406 4.98 26.35 -7.71
N SER A 407 3.78 25.82 -7.92
CA SER A 407 3.03 24.97 -7.02
C SER A 407 3.47 23.52 -7.15
N GLU A 408 4.17 23.07 -6.11
CA GLU A 408 4.40 21.68 -5.69
C GLU A 408 5.20 20.77 -6.64
N PHE A 409 6.38 20.36 -6.15
CA PHE A 409 7.16 19.29 -6.75
C PHE A 409 6.29 18.06 -6.95
N ILE A 410 6.25 17.52 -8.18
CA ILE A 410 5.31 16.43 -8.50
C ILE A 410 5.64 15.17 -7.70
N PHE A 411 6.89 14.92 -7.27
CA PHE A 411 7.25 13.80 -6.39
C PHE A 411 8.53 14.08 -5.61
N GLY A 412 8.93 13.17 -4.71
CA GLY A 412 10.11 13.29 -3.86
C GLY A 412 9.76 13.51 -2.38
N LEU A 413 10.54 14.34 -1.67
CA LEU A 413 10.31 14.68 -0.26
C LEU A 413 9.14 15.67 -0.03
N GLY A 414 8.39 16.02 -1.08
CA GLY A 414 7.28 16.98 -0.99
C GLY A 414 7.74 18.37 -0.54
N LYS A 415 7.24 18.82 0.62
CA LYS A 415 7.62 20.11 1.23
C LYS A 415 8.96 20.05 1.97
N ASP A 416 9.43 18.84 2.30
CA ASP A 416 10.67 18.63 3.03
C ASP A 416 11.90 18.65 2.09
N LYS A 417 13.08 18.85 2.68
CA LYS A 417 14.37 18.83 1.98
C LYS A 417 15.42 18.18 2.88
N CYS A 418 16.31 17.38 2.29
CA CYS A 418 17.47 16.90 3.02
C CYS A 418 18.35 18.07 3.50
N PRO A 419 19.05 17.98 4.65
CA PRO A 419 19.96 19.02 5.13
C PRO A 419 21.00 19.48 4.10
N VAL A 420 21.55 20.69 4.29
CA VAL A 420 22.63 21.19 3.41
C VAL A 420 23.82 20.23 3.49
N GLY A 421 24.42 19.92 2.34
CA GLY A 421 25.52 18.95 2.24
C GLY A 421 25.08 17.49 2.14
N THR A 422 23.77 17.22 2.12
CA THR A 422 23.22 15.85 1.96
C THR A 422 22.26 15.75 0.79
N VAL A 423 22.03 14.54 0.29
CA VAL A 423 21.11 14.22 -0.81
C VAL A 423 20.17 13.06 -0.41
N PRO A 424 18.90 13.09 -0.83
CA PRO A 424 17.95 12.01 -0.57
C PRO A 424 18.30 10.78 -1.39
N ILE A 425 18.45 9.64 -0.73
CA ILE A 425 18.70 8.34 -1.34
C ILE A 425 17.70 7.34 -0.79
N GLN A 426 16.94 6.69 -1.67
CA GLN A 426 16.03 5.63 -1.29
C GLN A 426 16.83 4.46 -0.71
N ARG A 427 16.47 4.03 0.50
CA ARG A 427 17.10 2.91 1.19
C ARG A 427 16.80 1.62 0.44
N THR A 428 17.83 0.81 0.26
CA THR A 428 17.79 -0.46 -0.47
C THR A 428 18.11 -1.60 0.48
N THR A 429 17.30 -2.66 0.52
CA THR A 429 17.57 -3.84 1.36
C THR A 429 18.50 -4.83 0.64
N LYS A 430 19.09 -5.78 1.39
CA LYS A 430 19.93 -6.84 0.79
C LYS A 430 19.14 -7.73 -0.19
N ASP A 431 17.86 -7.95 0.08
CA ASP A 431 16.99 -8.74 -0.80
C ASP A 431 16.76 -8.00 -2.14
N ASP A 432 16.61 -6.66 -2.09
CA ASP A 432 16.45 -5.83 -3.29
C ASP A 432 17.69 -5.86 -4.21
N LEU A 433 18.88 -6.09 -3.65
CA LEU A 433 20.14 -6.16 -4.40
C LEU A 433 20.35 -7.53 -5.06
N MET A 434 19.66 -8.59 -4.61
CA MET A 434 19.80 -9.93 -5.19
C MET A 434 18.99 -10.15 -6.48
N GLU A 435 18.04 -9.28 -6.81
CA GLU A 435 17.22 -9.35 -8.03
C GLU A 435 17.80 -8.58 -9.25
N GLU A 436 18.96 -7.93 -9.10
CA GLU A 436 19.52 -6.97 -10.07
C GLU A 436 19.75 -7.54 -11.48
N ASN A 437 20.24 -8.78 -11.61
CA ASN A 437 20.61 -9.33 -12.92
C ASN A 437 19.41 -9.57 -13.87
N SER A 438 18.19 -9.72 -13.33
CA SER A 438 16.97 -9.98 -14.14
C SER A 438 16.24 -8.71 -14.61
N ASN A 439 16.57 -7.56 -14.00
CA ASN A 439 15.87 -6.28 -14.20
C ASN A 439 16.32 -5.54 -15.47
N TYR A 440 17.55 -5.78 -15.95
CA TYR A 440 18.09 -5.12 -17.14
C TYR A 440 17.53 -5.66 -18.46
N HIS A 441 16.87 -6.82 -18.44
CA HIS A 441 16.32 -7.49 -19.62
C HIS A 441 15.39 -6.59 -20.46
N MET A 442 14.68 -5.63 -19.83
CA MET A 442 13.78 -4.70 -20.52
C MET A 442 14.49 -3.72 -21.47
N PHE A 443 15.80 -3.49 -21.30
CA PHE A 443 16.56 -2.59 -22.16
C PHE A 443 17.15 -3.26 -23.41
N PHE A 444 17.15 -4.59 -23.45
CA PHE A 444 17.54 -5.36 -24.63
C PHE A 444 16.38 -5.42 -25.62
N SER A 445 16.62 -4.96 -26.84
CA SER A 445 15.54 -4.83 -27.85
C SER A 445 15.10 -6.19 -28.41
N ASP A 446 15.97 -7.21 -28.33
CA ASP A 446 15.72 -8.56 -28.87
C ASP A 446 15.39 -9.58 -27.77
N TYR A 447 15.09 -9.12 -26.54
CA TYR A 447 14.80 -10.03 -25.44
C TYR A 447 13.36 -10.57 -25.53
N PRO A 448 13.13 -11.88 -25.36
CA PRO A 448 11.80 -12.47 -25.44
C PRO A 448 10.79 -11.79 -24.49
N GLY A 449 9.58 -11.53 -24.99
CA GLY A 449 8.52 -10.81 -24.26
C GLY A 449 8.73 -9.31 -24.08
N VAL A 450 9.79 -8.71 -24.65
CA VAL A 450 9.96 -7.24 -24.73
C VAL A 450 9.37 -6.72 -26.03
N HIS A 451 8.57 -5.66 -25.94
CA HIS A 451 8.03 -4.93 -27.08
C HIS A 451 8.26 -3.44 -26.95
N LEU A 452 8.34 -2.75 -28.09
CA LEU A 452 8.74 -1.36 -28.17
C LEU A 452 7.86 -0.57 -29.15
N ALA A 453 7.64 0.69 -28.79
CA ALA A 453 7.01 1.68 -29.67
C ALA A 453 7.78 3.00 -29.47
N GLU A 454 8.74 3.25 -30.37
CA GLU A 454 9.82 4.20 -30.16
C GLU A 454 10.04 5.09 -31.38
N ILE A 455 10.37 6.36 -31.13
CA ILE A 455 10.89 7.30 -32.11
C ILE A 455 12.36 7.54 -31.81
N SER A 456 13.20 7.34 -32.81
CA SER A 456 14.63 7.62 -32.74
C SER A 456 15.07 8.53 -33.87
N LEU A 457 16.15 9.27 -33.64
CA LEU A 457 16.79 10.05 -34.71
C LEU A 457 17.80 9.21 -35.46
N ARG A 458 17.82 9.38 -36.78
CA ARG A 458 18.74 8.65 -37.66
C ARG A 458 20.20 9.05 -37.34
N PRO A 459 21.13 8.08 -37.28
CA PRO A 459 22.53 8.34 -36.94
C PRO A 459 23.23 9.36 -37.83
N ASN A 460 22.88 9.39 -39.11
CA ASN A 460 23.54 10.22 -40.13
C ASN A 460 23.33 11.73 -39.95
N TYR A 461 22.42 12.15 -39.05
CA TYR A 461 22.19 13.56 -38.74
C TYR A 461 22.71 13.97 -37.36
N GLY A 462 23.36 13.05 -36.63
CA GLY A 462 24.11 13.37 -35.41
C GLY A 462 25.46 14.02 -35.75
N PRO A 463 26.31 14.27 -34.75
CA PRO A 463 26.19 13.85 -33.35
C PRO A 463 25.21 14.72 -32.53
N TYR A 464 24.60 14.11 -31.51
CA TYR A 464 23.69 14.77 -30.58
C TYR A 464 24.33 14.96 -29.20
N PHE A 465 23.99 16.07 -28.56
CA PHE A 465 24.52 16.49 -27.25
C PHE A 465 23.43 16.75 -26.21
N GLN A 466 22.17 16.82 -26.63
CA GLN A 466 21.02 16.95 -25.75
C GLN A 466 19.81 16.27 -26.38
N ILE A 467 18.97 15.73 -25.51
CA ILE A 467 17.59 15.36 -25.80
C ILE A 467 16.71 15.83 -24.64
N SER A 468 15.53 16.38 -24.94
CA SER A 468 14.53 16.71 -23.93
C SER A 468 13.10 16.51 -24.44
N GLY A 469 12.14 16.47 -23.53
CA GLY A 469 10.72 16.46 -23.86
C GLY A 469 9.85 16.41 -22.62
N ILE A 470 8.61 16.89 -22.77
CA ILE A 470 7.57 16.83 -21.74
C ILE A 470 6.73 15.58 -21.98
N ASN A 471 6.79 14.64 -21.04
CA ASN A 471 6.15 13.35 -21.14
C ASN A 471 4.87 13.28 -20.30
N SER A 472 3.78 12.77 -20.86
CA SER A 472 2.61 12.40 -20.06
C SER A 472 2.90 11.18 -19.17
N ILE A 473 2.44 11.22 -17.93
CA ILE A 473 2.64 10.16 -16.94
C ILE A 473 1.37 9.31 -16.88
N TYR A 474 1.46 8.00 -17.03
CA TYR A 474 0.32 7.07 -16.90
C TYR A 474 0.69 5.94 -15.94
N ASN A 475 -0.32 5.33 -15.31
CA ASN A 475 -0.16 4.10 -14.54
C ASN A 475 -0.82 2.90 -15.26
N PRO A 476 -0.18 2.32 -16.29
CA PRO A 476 -0.68 1.15 -17.01
C PRO A 476 -1.01 -0.02 -16.07
N ARG A 477 -2.11 -0.72 -16.35
CA ARG A 477 -2.47 -1.91 -15.58
C ARG A 477 -1.52 -3.06 -15.89
N ILE A 478 -0.95 -3.63 -14.85
CA ILE A 478 0.00 -4.74 -14.93
C ILE A 478 -0.40 -5.88 -14.00
N ASP A 479 -0.11 -7.10 -14.43
CA ASP A 479 -0.31 -8.34 -13.69
C ASP A 479 1.02 -8.77 -13.05
N THR A 480 1.11 -8.64 -11.73
CA THR A 480 2.31 -8.99 -10.96
C THR A 480 2.65 -10.48 -11.04
N SER A 481 1.65 -11.35 -11.27
CA SER A 481 1.87 -12.80 -11.43
C SER A 481 2.58 -13.17 -12.74
N LYS A 482 2.61 -12.23 -13.70
CA LYS A 482 3.19 -12.41 -15.06
C LYS A 482 4.46 -11.59 -15.28
N SER A 483 5.04 -11.03 -14.21
CA SER A 483 6.23 -10.17 -14.26
C SER A 483 6.11 -9.04 -15.30
N GLN A 484 4.91 -8.47 -15.42
CA GLN A 484 4.63 -7.42 -16.39
C GLN A 484 5.26 -6.08 -15.99
N ILE A 485 5.81 -5.39 -16.97
CA ILE A 485 6.41 -4.07 -16.81
C ILE A 485 6.00 -3.19 -18.00
N SER A 486 5.71 -1.92 -17.76
CA SER A 486 5.49 -0.92 -18.80
C SER A 486 6.23 0.37 -18.46
N MET A 487 6.82 1.02 -19.46
CA MET A 487 7.63 2.22 -19.28
C MET A 487 7.50 3.22 -20.42
N SER A 488 7.86 4.46 -20.11
CA SER A 488 8.08 5.57 -21.03
C SER A 488 9.45 6.17 -20.75
N HIS A 489 10.23 6.47 -21.78
CA HIS A 489 11.58 7.00 -21.60
C HIS A 489 12.07 7.88 -22.73
N ILE A 490 13.07 8.68 -22.39
CA ILE A 490 14.03 9.26 -23.34
C ILE A 490 15.37 8.57 -23.15
N TRP A 491 16.16 8.45 -24.23
CA TRP A 491 17.50 7.88 -24.14
C TRP A 491 18.48 8.55 -25.07
N VAL A 492 19.76 8.46 -24.70
CA VAL A 492 20.91 8.74 -25.55
C VAL A 492 21.77 7.49 -25.63
N GLN A 493 22.31 7.20 -26.82
CA GLN A 493 23.20 6.07 -26.99
C GLN A 493 24.32 6.35 -27.99
N ASN A 494 25.41 5.60 -27.85
CA ASN A 494 26.51 5.56 -28.80
C ASN A 494 27.21 4.20 -28.77
N GLY A 495 27.83 3.81 -29.89
CA GLY A 495 28.52 2.54 -30.05
C GLY A 495 27.77 1.49 -30.88
N HIS A 496 28.45 0.36 -31.13
CA HIS A 496 27.92 -0.78 -31.86
C HIS A 496 27.08 -1.68 -30.95
N PHE A 497 26.20 -2.51 -31.51
CA PHE A 497 25.22 -3.35 -30.79
C PHE A 497 25.76 -4.12 -29.57
N GLN A 498 27.04 -4.55 -29.62
CA GLN A 498 27.65 -5.35 -28.56
C GLN A 498 28.38 -4.53 -27.47
N SER A 499 28.52 -3.22 -27.64
CA SER A 499 29.26 -2.30 -26.76
C SER A 499 28.55 -0.94 -26.61
N ILE A 500 27.21 -0.95 -26.68
CA ILE A 500 26.41 0.27 -26.58
C ILE A 500 26.61 0.91 -25.21
N ASN A 501 27.02 2.18 -25.22
CA ASN A 501 26.95 3.07 -24.09
C ASN A 501 25.57 3.74 -24.15
N LYS A 502 24.77 3.64 -23.10
CA LYS A 502 23.39 4.14 -23.09
C LYS A 502 23.04 4.78 -21.75
N ILE A 503 22.29 5.88 -21.81
CA ILE A 503 21.61 6.49 -20.66
C ILE A 503 20.13 6.56 -21.02
N SER A 504 19.25 6.15 -20.11
CA SER A 504 17.80 6.21 -20.27
C SER A 504 17.18 6.79 -19.00
N ALA A 505 16.18 7.65 -19.15
CA ALA A 505 15.42 8.21 -18.03
C ALA A 505 13.96 8.39 -18.41
N GLY A 506 13.07 8.22 -17.44
CA GLY A 506 11.65 8.13 -17.72
C GLY A 506 10.80 7.76 -16.51
N TRP A 507 9.61 7.23 -16.78
CA TRP A 507 8.77 6.60 -15.77
C TRP A 507 8.46 5.16 -16.15
N HIS A 508 8.20 4.33 -15.15
CA HIS A 508 7.79 2.93 -15.35
C HIS A 508 6.95 2.42 -14.20
N VAL A 509 6.25 1.31 -14.46
CA VAL A 509 5.54 0.51 -13.46
C VAL A 509 6.26 -0.84 -13.39
N HIS A 510 6.97 -1.10 -12.29
CA HIS A 510 7.87 -2.25 -12.15
C HIS A 510 7.75 -2.92 -10.78
N PRO A 511 6.84 -3.89 -10.62
CA PRO A 511 6.54 -4.53 -9.34
C PRO A 511 7.71 -5.21 -8.68
N ASN A 512 8.55 -5.90 -9.45
CA ASN A 512 9.68 -6.59 -8.84
C ASN A 512 10.73 -5.60 -8.29
N LEU A 513 10.76 -4.36 -8.77
CA LEU A 513 11.76 -3.38 -8.32
C LEU A 513 11.30 -2.59 -7.09
N TYR A 514 10.00 -2.29 -6.99
CA TYR A 514 9.45 -1.45 -5.90
C TYR A 514 8.51 -2.20 -4.95
N GLY A 515 8.16 -3.44 -5.27
CA GLY A 515 7.14 -4.21 -4.57
C GLY A 515 5.72 -3.72 -4.84
N ASP A 516 5.50 -2.81 -5.80
CA ASP A 516 4.22 -2.14 -6.06
C ASP A 516 3.82 -2.02 -7.53
N THR A 517 2.60 -1.59 -7.79
CA THR A 517 2.09 -1.35 -9.16
C THR A 517 1.88 0.14 -9.41
N GLU A 518 2.73 0.98 -8.83
CA GLU A 518 2.67 2.43 -8.98
C GLU A 518 3.67 2.89 -10.05
N THR A 519 3.50 4.13 -10.51
CA THR A 519 4.40 4.73 -11.50
C THR A 519 5.54 5.45 -10.80
N HIS A 520 6.77 5.01 -11.05
CA HIS A 520 7.98 5.58 -10.46
C HIS A 520 8.82 6.29 -11.51
N PHE A 521 9.48 7.38 -11.12
CA PHE A 521 10.54 7.96 -11.93
C PHE A 521 11.80 7.10 -11.84
N TYR A 522 12.47 6.91 -12.96
CA TYR A 522 13.71 6.15 -12.99
C TYR A 522 14.75 6.76 -13.90
N ALA A 523 16.00 6.38 -13.65
CA ALA A 523 17.08 6.52 -14.61
C ALA A 523 17.94 5.25 -14.63
N SER A 524 18.58 4.99 -15.76
CA SER A 524 19.48 3.86 -15.93
C SER A 524 20.63 4.22 -16.87
N TRP A 525 21.76 3.51 -16.71
CA TRP A 525 22.91 3.66 -17.60
C TRP A 525 23.62 2.32 -17.82
N THR A 526 24.40 2.23 -18.89
CA THR A 526 25.35 1.12 -19.14
C THR A 526 26.50 1.57 -20.03
N ARG A 527 27.66 0.94 -19.88
CA ARG A 527 28.84 1.10 -20.75
C ARG A 527 28.95 0.00 -21.82
N ASP A 528 28.29 -1.14 -21.61
CA ASP A 528 28.51 -2.36 -22.39
C ASP A 528 27.21 -3.10 -22.74
N ASN A 529 26.11 -2.35 -22.92
CA ASN A 529 24.78 -2.88 -23.21
C ASN A 529 24.30 -3.88 -22.15
N PHE A 530 24.44 -3.53 -20.87
CA PHE A 530 24.01 -4.30 -19.70
C PHE A 530 24.61 -5.71 -19.60
N LYS A 531 25.80 -5.94 -20.18
CA LYS A 531 26.47 -7.25 -20.12
C LYS A 531 27.17 -7.48 -18.78
N LYS A 532 28.03 -6.55 -18.38
CA LYS A 532 28.73 -6.55 -17.09
C LYS A 532 28.54 -5.25 -16.33
N THR A 533 28.21 -4.18 -17.04
CA THR A 533 28.07 -2.84 -16.46
C THR A 533 26.66 -2.32 -16.64
N GLY A 534 26.26 -1.49 -15.71
CA GLY A 534 25.04 -0.72 -15.80
C GLY A 534 24.39 -0.62 -14.46
N CYS A 535 23.47 0.32 -14.35
CA CYS A 535 22.79 0.55 -13.11
C CYS A 535 21.37 1.03 -13.33
N TYR A 536 20.49 0.61 -12.42
CA TYR A 536 19.15 1.11 -12.28
C TYR A 536 19.06 2.02 -11.04
N ASN A 537 18.60 3.26 -11.22
CA ASN A 537 18.54 4.29 -10.18
C ASN A 537 19.87 4.43 -9.41
N LEU A 538 19.81 4.34 -8.08
CA LEU A 538 20.94 4.38 -7.16
C LEU A 538 21.15 3.03 -6.43
N ARG A 539 20.65 1.94 -7.01
CA ARG A 539 20.82 0.57 -6.44
C ARG A 539 22.28 0.12 -6.52
N CYS A 540 23.01 0.70 -7.45
CA CYS A 540 24.43 0.50 -7.73
C CYS A 540 25.10 1.84 -8.02
N SER A 541 26.43 1.82 -8.17
CA SER A 541 27.25 3.02 -8.31
C SER A 541 27.22 3.60 -9.74
N GLY A 542 27.48 4.91 -9.87
CA GLY A 542 27.67 5.60 -11.15
C GLY A 542 26.92 6.94 -11.32
N PHE A 543 25.71 7.10 -10.76
CA PHE A 543 25.00 8.38 -10.88
C PHE A 543 25.33 9.31 -9.70
N VAL A 544 25.84 10.51 -9.99
CA VAL A 544 26.11 11.52 -8.96
C VAL A 544 24.88 12.40 -8.77
N HIS A 545 24.20 12.21 -7.65
CA HIS A 545 23.03 12.97 -7.22
C HIS A 545 23.46 14.30 -6.56
N ILE A 546 22.78 15.41 -6.90
CA ILE A 546 23.00 16.73 -6.28
C ILE A 546 21.75 17.42 -5.72
N ASN A 547 20.56 17.00 -6.12
CA ASN A 547 19.30 17.61 -5.69
C ASN A 547 18.96 17.24 -4.23
N ARG A 548 18.27 18.12 -3.51
CA ARG A 548 17.91 17.93 -2.08
C ARG A 548 16.43 17.59 -1.86
N ASN A 549 15.63 17.60 -2.92
CA ASN A 549 14.18 17.48 -2.89
C ASN A 549 13.70 16.16 -3.48
N THR A 550 14.33 15.70 -4.56
CA THR A 550 13.87 14.53 -5.32
C THR A 550 14.93 13.47 -5.41
N TYR A 551 14.50 12.22 -5.57
CA TYR A 551 15.39 11.08 -5.72
C TYR A 551 14.92 10.13 -6.81
N LEU A 552 15.87 9.40 -7.38
CA LEU A 552 15.59 8.36 -8.37
C LEU A 552 14.86 7.21 -7.69
N GLY A 553 13.83 6.68 -8.35
CA GLY A 553 12.97 5.66 -7.79
C GLY A 553 11.75 6.20 -7.05
N GLY A 554 11.58 7.51 -6.90
CA GLY A 554 10.40 8.08 -6.23
C GLY A 554 9.10 7.89 -7.01
N ARG A 555 8.01 7.67 -6.28
CA ARG A 555 6.65 7.49 -6.82
C ARG A 555 6.03 8.80 -7.30
N PHE A 556 5.38 8.78 -8.46
CA PHE A 556 4.48 9.86 -8.89
C PHE A 556 3.13 9.76 -8.13
N PRO A 557 2.68 10.81 -7.41
CA PRO A 557 1.43 10.79 -6.65
C PRO A 557 0.18 10.89 -7.54
N ASN A 558 0.32 11.52 -8.71
CA ASN A 558 -0.76 11.69 -9.68
C ASN A 558 -0.33 11.16 -11.05
N THR A 559 -1.26 10.48 -11.74
CA THR A 559 -1.07 9.97 -13.10
C THR A 559 -2.24 10.37 -13.99
N SER A 560 -1.99 10.45 -15.30
CA SER A 560 -2.97 10.88 -16.31
C SER A 560 -4.06 9.84 -16.49
N VAL A 561 -5.25 10.33 -16.85
CA VAL A 561 -6.42 9.50 -17.15
C VAL A 561 -6.84 9.75 -18.61
N TYR A 562 -7.15 8.67 -19.32
CA TYR A 562 -7.68 8.74 -20.69
C TYR A 562 -8.90 9.67 -20.76
N GLY A 563 -8.85 10.67 -21.66
CA GLY A 563 -9.92 11.66 -21.84
C GLY A 563 -10.13 12.59 -20.63
N GLY A 564 -9.25 12.54 -19.64
CA GLY A 564 -9.39 13.24 -18.36
C GLY A 564 -8.17 14.12 -18.02
N PRO A 565 -7.95 14.40 -16.72
CA PRO A 565 -6.80 15.17 -16.26
C PRO A 565 -5.48 14.56 -16.74
N THR A 566 -4.60 15.42 -17.28
CA THR A 566 -3.28 15.02 -17.79
C THR A 566 -2.19 15.56 -16.89
N TYR A 567 -1.33 14.65 -16.42
CA TYR A 567 -0.14 14.97 -15.62
C TYR A 567 1.11 14.71 -16.44
N VAL A 568 2.06 15.63 -16.39
CA VAL A 568 3.26 15.59 -17.23
C VAL A 568 4.52 15.81 -16.42
N THR A 569 5.65 15.32 -16.95
CA THR A 569 6.97 15.60 -16.42
C THR A 569 7.92 16.00 -17.56
N ASP A 570 8.69 17.08 -17.34
CA ASP A 570 9.74 17.52 -18.23
C ASP A 570 11.04 16.76 -17.91
N ILE A 571 11.64 16.11 -18.91
CA ILE A 571 12.87 15.31 -18.75
C ILE A 571 13.88 15.75 -19.79
N SER A 572 15.15 15.89 -19.39
CA SER A 572 16.26 16.16 -20.30
C SER A 572 17.51 15.37 -19.94
N ILE A 573 18.27 14.99 -20.97
CA ILE A 573 19.62 14.45 -20.86
C ILE A 573 20.54 15.35 -21.67
N THR A 574 21.43 16.08 -21.00
CA THR A 574 22.26 17.13 -21.62
C THR A 574 23.74 16.91 -21.32
N LYS A 575 24.58 16.94 -22.35
CA LYS A 575 26.03 16.85 -22.18
C LYS A 575 26.64 18.21 -21.86
N ASP A 576 27.34 18.28 -20.73
CA ASP A 576 28.13 19.45 -20.33
C ASP A 576 29.27 19.72 -21.34
N PRO A 577 29.37 20.94 -21.89
CA PRO A 577 30.40 21.26 -22.88
C PRO A 577 31.81 21.30 -22.30
N VAL A 578 31.98 21.55 -21.00
CA VAL A 578 33.28 21.69 -20.33
C VAL A 578 33.69 20.36 -19.69
N THR A 579 32.89 19.86 -18.74
CA THR A 579 33.24 18.65 -17.96
C THR A 579 32.94 17.36 -18.69
N LYS A 580 32.17 17.43 -19.79
CA LYS A 580 31.71 16.28 -20.59
C LYS A 580 30.78 15.32 -19.84
N ASN A 581 30.38 15.64 -18.63
CA ASN A 581 29.39 14.89 -17.85
C ASN A 581 28.00 14.98 -18.49
N TRP A 582 27.21 13.91 -18.38
CA TRP A 582 25.84 13.86 -18.89
C TRP A 582 24.86 14.16 -17.76
N TRP A 583 24.22 15.33 -17.82
CA TRP A 583 23.30 15.81 -16.81
C TRP A 583 21.88 15.30 -17.04
N LEU A 584 21.24 14.85 -15.97
CA LEU A 584 19.82 14.52 -15.93
C LEU A 584 19.04 15.71 -15.37
N GLY A 585 18.22 16.31 -16.22
CA GLY A 585 17.29 17.36 -15.85
C GLY A 585 15.86 16.82 -15.70
N LEU A 586 15.16 17.33 -14.69
CA LEU A 586 13.77 17.03 -14.40
C LEU A 586 13.06 18.32 -13.97
N GLN A 587 11.94 18.66 -14.62
CA GLN A 587 11.18 19.89 -14.33
C GLN A 587 12.06 21.14 -14.33
N LYS A 588 12.91 21.27 -15.36
CA LYS A 588 13.89 22.37 -15.48
C LYS A 588 14.88 22.50 -14.30
N ARG A 589 15.06 21.45 -13.50
CA ARG A 589 16.06 21.37 -12.43
C ARG A 589 17.05 20.24 -12.70
N ASN A 590 18.31 20.46 -12.36
CA ASN A 590 19.31 19.40 -12.42
C ASN A 590 19.14 18.47 -11.22
N ILE A 591 18.98 17.18 -11.48
CA ILE A 591 18.87 16.15 -10.43
C ILE A 591 20.26 15.63 -10.06
N GLY A 592 21.10 15.44 -11.08
CA GLY A 592 22.41 14.85 -10.97
C GLY A 592 23.00 14.64 -12.35
N TYR A 593 24.10 13.91 -12.42
CA TYR A 593 24.79 13.63 -13.67
C TYR A 593 25.49 12.28 -13.65
N PHE A 594 25.68 11.72 -14.83
CA PHE A 594 26.52 10.57 -15.11
C PHE A 594 27.92 11.08 -15.51
N PRO A 595 28.98 10.80 -14.72
CA PRO A 595 30.33 11.24 -15.06
C PRO A 595 30.80 10.67 -16.40
N ALA A 596 31.55 11.47 -17.16
CA ALA A 596 32.08 11.04 -18.46
C ALA A 596 32.95 9.78 -18.37
N ALA A 597 33.66 9.60 -17.25
CA ALA A 597 34.55 8.47 -16.99
C ALA A 597 33.83 7.10 -16.98
N LEU A 598 32.50 7.06 -16.81
CA LEU A 598 31.73 5.82 -16.88
C LEU A 598 31.68 5.21 -18.28
N PHE A 599 31.86 6.02 -19.32
CA PHE A 599 31.57 5.63 -20.69
C PHE A 599 32.85 5.44 -21.51
N SER A 600 32.93 4.35 -22.28
CA SER A 600 34.05 4.11 -23.20
C SER A 600 33.93 4.93 -24.48
N ASN A 601 32.70 5.20 -24.93
CA ASN A 601 32.46 5.90 -26.19
C ASN A 601 31.16 6.72 -26.12
N MET A 602 31.10 7.72 -25.23
CA MET A 602 29.94 8.64 -25.12
C MET A 602 30.39 10.11 -25.16
N SER A 603 31.38 10.39 -26.03
CA SER A 603 31.86 11.76 -26.33
C SER A 603 30.76 12.61 -27.01
N SER A 604 29.81 11.94 -27.66
CA SER A 604 28.52 12.45 -28.11
C SER A 604 27.56 11.25 -28.26
N ALA A 605 26.28 11.49 -28.54
CA ALA A 605 25.32 10.45 -28.89
C ALA A 605 25.19 10.33 -30.42
N ASN A 606 25.18 9.11 -30.96
CA ASN A 606 24.86 8.89 -32.37
C ASN A 606 23.35 8.71 -32.58
N ILE A 607 22.63 8.24 -31.57
CA ILE A 607 21.19 8.02 -31.60
C ILE A 607 20.59 8.55 -30.30
N VAL A 608 19.49 9.26 -30.43
CA VAL A 608 18.65 9.72 -29.32
C VAL A 608 17.19 9.39 -29.65
N GLY A 609 16.33 9.24 -28.65
CA GLY A 609 14.93 8.93 -28.90
C GLY A 609 13.99 9.05 -27.70
N TRP A 610 12.71 8.87 -28.00
CA TRP A 610 11.55 8.92 -27.10
C TRP A 610 10.62 7.74 -27.37
N GLY A 611 9.90 7.25 -26.37
CA GLY A 611 8.86 6.25 -26.60
C GLY A 611 8.62 5.36 -25.38
N GLY A 612 8.03 4.20 -25.63
CA GLY A 612 7.67 3.24 -24.59
C GLY A 612 8.14 1.82 -24.87
N ARG A 613 8.25 1.05 -23.78
CA ARG A 613 8.53 -0.40 -23.82
C ARG A 613 7.64 -1.14 -22.86
N THR A 614 7.38 -2.40 -23.17
CA THR A 614 6.73 -3.35 -22.27
C THR A 614 7.55 -4.61 -22.14
N LYS A 615 7.45 -5.30 -21.01
CA LYS A 615 8.01 -6.63 -20.78
C LYS A 615 6.95 -7.52 -20.16
N THR A 616 6.94 -8.79 -20.54
CA THR A 616 6.17 -9.82 -19.87
C THR A 616 6.89 -11.17 -19.96
N SER A 617 6.48 -12.14 -19.14
CA SER A 617 6.95 -13.52 -19.30
C SER A 617 6.53 -14.10 -20.65
N VAL A 618 7.43 -14.87 -21.27
CA VAL A 618 7.18 -15.55 -22.55
C VAL A 618 5.88 -16.36 -22.49
N GLY A 619 5.07 -16.29 -23.55
CA GLY A 619 3.78 -16.98 -23.62
C GLY A 619 2.65 -16.39 -22.77
N THR A 620 2.86 -15.27 -22.06
CA THR A 620 1.79 -14.55 -21.35
C THR A 620 1.40 -13.26 -22.10
N PRO A 621 0.19 -12.69 -21.92
CA PRO A 621 -0.20 -11.47 -22.61
C PRO A 621 0.69 -10.27 -22.22
N SER A 622 1.04 -9.41 -23.16
CA SER A 622 1.79 -8.17 -22.88
C SER A 622 0.91 -7.15 -22.16
N PRO A 623 1.46 -6.32 -21.25
CA PRO A 623 0.70 -5.28 -20.58
C PRO A 623 0.36 -4.12 -21.51
N GLN A 624 -0.48 -3.22 -21.02
CA GLN A 624 -0.74 -1.94 -21.67
C GLN A 624 0.54 -1.10 -21.72
N MET A 625 0.74 -0.35 -22.81
CA MET A 625 1.80 0.65 -22.94
C MET A 625 1.21 2.06 -22.88
N GLY A 626 1.82 2.95 -22.09
CA GLY A 626 1.36 4.33 -21.99
C GLY A 626 -0.06 4.42 -21.42
N SER A 627 -0.99 4.99 -22.18
CA SER A 627 -2.41 5.07 -21.80
C SER A 627 -3.19 3.77 -22.04
N GLY A 628 -2.59 2.78 -22.72
CA GLY A 628 -3.30 1.59 -23.20
C GLY A 628 -4.01 1.78 -24.56
N TYR A 629 -3.84 2.94 -25.22
CA TYR A 629 -4.49 3.26 -26.49
C TYR A 629 -3.47 3.61 -27.57
N PHE A 630 -3.84 3.34 -28.82
CA PHE A 630 -3.04 3.70 -29.99
C PHE A 630 -2.99 5.22 -30.20
N PRO A 631 -1.91 5.75 -30.79
CA PRO A 631 -1.86 7.13 -31.28
C PRO A 631 -3.03 7.45 -32.24
N ASP A 632 -3.70 8.58 -32.00
CA ASP A 632 -4.82 9.05 -32.82
C ASP A 632 -4.79 10.57 -33.09
N GLY A 633 -3.72 11.24 -32.66
CA GLY A 633 -3.52 12.68 -32.81
C GLY A 633 -4.13 13.50 -31.69
N ASN A 634 -4.87 12.88 -30.76
CA ASN A 634 -5.46 13.57 -29.62
C ASN A 634 -4.55 13.47 -28.38
N SER A 635 -4.11 14.62 -27.87
CA SER A 635 -3.18 14.71 -26.74
C SER A 635 -3.72 14.17 -25.40
N VAL A 636 -5.02 13.88 -25.28
CA VAL A 636 -5.62 13.30 -24.06
C VAL A 636 -5.93 11.80 -24.18
N HIS A 637 -5.62 11.16 -25.31
CA HIS A 637 -5.94 9.75 -25.56
C HIS A 637 -4.73 8.82 -25.49
N ALA A 638 -3.62 9.19 -26.14
CA ALA A 638 -2.39 8.41 -26.16
C ALA A 638 -1.33 8.99 -25.20
N CYS A 639 -0.36 8.17 -24.80
CA CYS A 639 0.83 8.68 -24.12
C CYS A 639 1.67 9.47 -25.12
N TYR A 640 2.25 10.58 -24.68
CA TYR A 640 2.97 11.48 -25.58
C TYR A 640 4.24 12.05 -24.99
N PHE A 641 5.11 12.49 -25.90
CA PHE A 641 6.11 13.51 -25.66
C PHE A 641 5.72 14.75 -26.46
N ARG A 642 5.76 15.92 -25.82
CA ARG A 642 5.58 17.22 -26.46
C ARG A 642 6.76 18.12 -26.16
N SER A 643 6.90 19.22 -26.91
CA SER A 643 8.03 20.14 -26.81
C SER A 643 9.37 19.39 -26.87
N ALA A 644 9.44 18.37 -27.73
CA ALA A 644 10.65 17.57 -27.89
C ALA A 644 11.75 18.39 -28.57
N LEU A 645 12.94 18.46 -27.96
CA LEU A 645 14.07 19.23 -28.46
C LEU A 645 15.35 18.38 -28.46
N ILE A 646 16.25 18.73 -29.37
CA ILE A 646 17.58 18.16 -29.48
C ILE A 646 18.63 19.25 -29.62
N GLN A 647 19.88 18.91 -29.34
CA GLN A 647 21.05 19.74 -29.61
C GLN A 647 22.04 18.95 -30.44
N ASP A 648 22.49 19.52 -31.55
CA ASP A 648 23.54 18.96 -32.40
C ASP A 648 24.88 19.69 -32.19
N ALA A 649 25.83 19.51 -33.12
CA ALA A 649 27.14 20.15 -33.10
C ALA A 649 27.08 21.69 -33.05
N SER A 650 26.00 22.33 -33.51
CA SER A 650 25.80 23.79 -33.40
C SER A 650 25.57 24.27 -31.96
N ARG A 651 25.32 23.33 -31.02
CA ARG A 651 24.99 23.59 -29.63
C ARG A 651 23.74 24.46 -29.44
N LYS A 652 22.86 24.56 -30.43
CA LYS A 652 21.53 25.17 -30.30
C LYS A 652 20.45 24.11 -30.12
N SER A 653 19.49 24.39 -29.26
CA SER A 653 18.30 23.56 -29.08
C SER A 653 17.32 23.81 -30.22
N TYR A 654 16.82 22.75 -30.85
CA TYR A 654 15.77 22.86 -31.87
C TYR A 654 14.91 21.61 -31.92
N ALA A 655 13.71 21.74 -32.48
CA ALA A 655 12.79 20.62 -32.71
C ALA A 655 13.31 19.70 -33.83
N PRO A 656 13.26 18.36 -33.68
CA PRO A 656 13.67 17.44 -34.75
C PRO A 656 12.96 17.73 -36.07
N LYS A 657 13.66 17.57 -37.19
CA LYS A 657 13.06 17.71 -38.52
C LYS A 657 12.47 16.37 -38.98
N PRO A 658 11.38 16.35 -39.76
CA PRO A 658 10.72 15.10 -40.17
C PRO A 658 11.65 14.06 -40.80
N TYR A 659 12.63 14.49 -41.60
CA TYR A 659 13.59 13.59 -42.25
C TYR A 659 14.64 12.99 -41.29
N GLN A 660 14.82 13.57 -40.09
CA GLN A 660 15.71 13.03 -39.05
C GLN A 660 15.03 11.91 -38.27
N VAL A 661 13.70 11.85 -38.27
CA VAL A 661 12.89 11.02 -37.40
C VAL A 661 12.65 9.63 -38.00
N ARG A 662 12.70 8.60 -37.16
CA ARG A 662 12.33 7.22 -37.48
C ARG A 662 11.42 6.68 -36.37
N ALA A 663 10.15 6.45 -36.72
CA ALA A 663 9.21 5.70 -35.90
C ALA A 663 9.42 4.19 -36.10
N PHE A 664 9.40 3.43 -35.01
CA PHE A 664 9.59 1.98 -35.03
C PHE A 664 8.73 1.30 -33.96
N THR A 665 8.01 0.26 -34.35
CA THR A 665 7.35 -0.68 -33.45
C THR A 665 7.58 -2.09 -33.98
N ASP A 666 7.86 -3.02 -33.08
CA ASP A 666 8.06 -4.43 -33.40
C ASP A 666 6.73 -5.18 -33.56
N ARG A 667 5.68 -4.73 -32.84
CA ARG A 667 4.33 -5.34 -32.85
C ARG A 667 3.24 -4.29 -33.12
N PRO A 668 3.03 -3.88 -34.39
CA PRO A 668 2.07 -2.84 -34.76
C PRO A 668 0.61 -3.18 -34.44
N THR A 669 0.27 -4.45 -34.29
CA THR A 669 -1.07 -4.90 -33.88
C THR A 669 -1.35 -4.70 -32.40
N CYS A 670 -0.31 -4.53 -31.58
CA CYS A 670 -0.42 -4.34 -30.13
C CYS A 670 -0.08 -2.94 -29.67
N PHE A 671 0.90 -2.31 -30.33
CA PHE A 671 1.44 -1.00 -29.96
C PHE A 671 1.61 -0.14 -31.20
N GLY A 672 1.40 1.16 -31.04
CA GLY A 672 1.58 2.15 -32.09
C GLY A 672 2.49 3.27 -31.63
N VAL A 673 3.14 3.91 -32.60
CA VAL A 673 3.94 5.11 -32.41
C VAL A 673 3.80 6.01 -33.62
N THR A 674 3.62 7.31 -33.39
CA THR A 674 3.38 8.29 -34.48
C THR A 674 4.00 9.63 -34.12
N SER A 675 4.67 10.25 -35.10
CA SER A 675 5.18 11.61 -34.98
C SER A 675 4.26 12.58 -35.71
N TYR A 676 3.87 13.65 -35.04
CA TYR A 676 2.99 14.69 -35.61
C TYR A 676 3.77 15.94 -36.03
N GLY A 677 5.09 15.96 -35.87
CA GLY A 677 5.89 17.14 -36.19
C GLY A 677 5.74 18.27 -35.17
N ASP A 678 6.22 19.46 -35.54
CA ASP A 678 6.06 20.68 -34.75
C ASP A 678 4.65 21.26 -34.92
N GLN A 679 3.89 21.25 -33.83
CA GLN A 679 2.54 21.79 -33.73
C GLN A 679 2.53 23.27 -33.29
N GLY A 680 3.69 23.85 -33.01
CA GLY A 680 3.84 25.23 -32.55
C GLY A 680 3.30 25.47 -31.13
N GLY A 681 3.47 26.70 -30.66
CA GLY A 681 2.94 27.18 -29.38
C GLY A 681 3.30 26.30 -28.19
N PHE A 682 2.29 25.98 -27.36
CA PHE A 682 2.45 25.15 -26.16
C PHE A 682 2.80 23.69 -26.46
N MET A 683 2.37 23.17 -27.62
CA MET A 683 2.57 21.75 -27.96
C MET A 683 3.99 21.50 -28.48
N GLY A 684 4.54 22.40 -29.31
CA GLY A 684 5.84 22.22 -29.95
C GLY A 684 5.90 20.90 -30.74
N TYR A 685 7.06 20.23 -30.78
CA TYR A 685 7.19 18.94 -31.44
C TYR A 685 6.50 17.81 -30.66
N VAL A 686 5.51 17.14 -31.30
CA VAL A 686 4.67 16.11 -30.68
C VAL A 686 4.92 14.71 -31.25
N MET A 687 4.98 13.76 -30.33
CA MET A 687 5.11 12.33 -30.58
C MET A 687 4.13 11.59 -29.67
N GLN A 688 3.41 10.61 -30.20
CA GLN A 688 2.54 9.74 -29.40
C GLN A 688 2.96 8.27 -29.53
N PHE A 689 2.73 7.52 -28.47
CA PHE A 689 2.91 6.08 -28.43
C PHE A 689 1.94 5.44 -27.43
N GLY A 690 1.67 4.15 -27.60
CA GLY A 690 0.83 3.39 -26.68
C GLY A 690 0.15 2.21 -27.36
N GLY A 691 -0.62 1.47 -26.58
CA GLY A 691 -1.43 0.38 -27.09
C GLY A 691 -1.91 -0.56 -25.99
N PRO A 692 -2.98 -1.33 -26.24
CA PRO A 692 -3.64 -2.12 -25.22
C PRO A 692 -2.84 -3.35 -24.76
N GLY A 693 -1.80 -3.74 -25.50
CA GLY A 693 -1.10 -5.00 -25.26
C GLY A 693 -1.93 -6.21 -25.70
N GLY A 694 -1.84 -7.32 -24.97
CA GLY A 694 -2.55 -8.57 -25.29
C GLY A 694 -1.64 -9.64 -25.89
N ASN A 695 -2.14 -10.37 -26.90
CA ASN A 695 -1.37 -11.44 -27.53
C ASN A 695 -0.43 -10.88 -28.62
N CYS A 696 0.76 -10.48 -28.20
CA CYS A 696 1.73 -9.79 -29.05
C CYS A 696 2.82 -10.72 -29.61
N GLY A 697 2.65 -12.04 -29.49
CA GLY A 697 3.64 -13.03 -29.94
C GLY A 697 4.89 -13.02 -29.06
N ASN A 698 4.68 -13.16 -27.74
CA ASN A 698 5.71 -13.16 -26.68
C ASN A 698 6.55 -14.42 -26.62
#